data_AF-A0A9N9RC83-F1
#
_entry.id   AF-A0A9N9RC83-F1
#
_cell.length_a   1.000
_cell.length_b   1.000
_cell.length_c   1.000
_cell.angle_alpha   90.00
_cell.angle_beta   90.00
_cell.angle_gamma   90.00
#
_symmetry.space_group_name_H-M   'P 1'
#
loop_
_entity.id
_entity.type
_entity.pdbx_description
1 polymer ?
#
loop_
_entity_poly.entity_id
_entity_poly.type
_entity_poly.pdbx_seq_one_letter_code
_entity_poly.pdbx_strand_id
1 'polypeptide(L)'
;MIVQEPIQVIVWDCLNNYEYDNAIFLAERLHAEVASEETAYLLGTCYYRAGRVNEAHHLLQNTSLSLPQSRFLLAKCSIDLKSYKDAEVALGSNLDIVASEFGEQAPYALQLLAKVYNITERRSKAAEAHRKSLSLNPFMWKSFAQLCNMGEKVDPNQVFQMNTEFSFGVTTLVNLVSNSENISFVNTNIPNNTNLNSNVTPNNVATRTPMTMSTSITPETQAPMKRMHSVFSGIAPVPFSPSFGMLPMEESPILYTPTLTDSNEQKAIPKIVNSLRAQMGQLKDAVFSPTPRCTLGPAPRRSSRLFSNNNSSYSVKENNKSPSRKFVAPKSPSRKNKQRTAKNMKTNPVETNDRNKSMETVTPMTPKNSNGVALLSLLKELGEAYKSLAGLDCKNAIKLFQDVPSKQLVSPWVQTMIARAHYELAQYEAAAKIFADIRKQYPCRTEGMDIYSTCLWHLQREAQLSALSQELVELNRTDPIAWLAAGNCFSLHKERETALKFFKRAVQIDPDASYAHALLGHEYAVAEETDKALASFRTAVSIDPRNYVAWFGIATVYARQERWKQSEVHIRRALTIHPHSGVLRCQLGLAQAALDKTDRALATLERAVALDTENPLCRFHRASVLLRAGRPQEALTDLHYLKDIAPRESLVYYLLGKVHNKLGNTHLALMHFSWATDLDPKGTGGHIKEGFDPSKQEDPSERSS
;
A
#
# COMPACT_ATOMS: atom_id res chain seq x y z
N MET A 1 -15.86 -6.77 50.78
CA MET A 1 -16.09 -5.37 50.38
C MET A 1 -14.76 -4.78 49.94
N ILE A 2 -14.33 -5.22 48.76
CA ILE A 2 -13.27 -4.60 48.00
C ILE A 2 -13.68 -3.16 47.67
N VAL A 3 -12.75 -2.22 47.78
CA VAL A 3 -12.97 -0.85 47.30
C VAL A 3 -12.85 -0.90 45.78
N GLN A 4 -13.96 -0.64 45.08
CA GLN A 4 -14.10 -0.86 43.64
C GLN A 4 -13.12 -0.01 42.80
N GLU A 5 -13.08 1.30 43.07
CA GLU A 5 -12.30 2.28 42.32
C GLU A 5 -10.78 1.98 42.24
N PRO A 6 -10.04 1.72 43.34
CA PRO A 6 -8.61 1.46 43.25
C PRO A 6 -8.28 0.17 42.49
N ILE A 7 -9.14 -0.85 42.53
CA ILE A 7 -8.91 -2.06 41.72
C ILE A 7 -9.16 -1.78 40.23
N GLN A 8 -10.19 -1.00 39.87
CA GLN A 8 -10.37 -0.57 38.48
C GLN A 8 -9.14 0.20 37.97
N VAL A 9 -8.57 1.10 38.77
CA VAL A 9 -7.34 1.85 38.43
C VAL A 9 -6.15 0.91 38.25
N ILE A 10 -5.94 -0.07 39.13
CA ILE A 10 -4.85 -1.05 39.00
C ILE A 10 -5.03 -1.91 37.72
N VAL A 11 -6.26 -2.34 37.40
CA VAL A 11 -6.53 -3.07 36.16
C VAL A 11 -6.17 -2.22 34.94
N TRP A 12 -6.55 -0.93 34.92
CA TRP A 12 -6.17 -0.02 33.83
C TRP A 12 -4.66 0.20 33.74
N ASP A 13 -3.94 0.30 34.85
CA ASP A 13 -2.47 0.38 34.87
C ASP A 13 -1.83 -0.89 34.29
N CYS A 14 -2.27 -2.08 34.70
CA CYS A 14 -1.84 -3.35 34.10
C CYS A 14 -2.13 -3.38 32.58
N LEU A 15 -3.31 -2.94 32.14
CA LEU A 15 -3.67 -2.86 30.71
C LEU A 15 -2.85 -1.84 29.91
N ASN A 16 -2.35 -0.78 30.55
CA ASN A 16 -1.49 0.22 29.92
C ASN A 16 -0.02 -0.25 29.86
N ASN A 17 0.40 -1.07 30.82
CA ASN A 17 1.71 -1.72 30.85
C ASN A 17 1.74 -3.09 30.11
N TYR A 18 0.66 -3.43 29.38
CA TYR A 18 0.51 -4.68 28.59
C TYR A 18 0.52 -5.99 29.41
N GLU A 19 0.32 -5.91 30.72
CA GLU A 19 0.28 -7.02 31.67
C GLU A 19 -1.11 -7.69 31.70
N TYR A 20 -1.46 -8.36 30.60
CA TYR A 20 -2.82 -8.85 30.36
C TYR A 20 -3.29 -9.93 31.35
N ASP A 21 -2.45 -10.89 31.73
CA ASP A 21 -2.87 -11.96 32.65
C ASP A 21 -3.18 -11.41 34.05
N ASN A 22 -2.39 -10.44 34.52
CA ASN A 22 -2.62 -9.72 35.76
C ASN A 22 -3.90 -8.87 35.70
N ALA A 23 -4.13 -8.17 34.58
CA ALA A 23 -5.34 -7.38 34.35
C ALA A 23 -6.60 -8.27 34.33
N ILE A 24 -6.58 -9.39 33.60
CA ILE A 24 -7.69 -10.36 33.53
C ILE A 24 -7.98 -10.92 34.91
N PHE A 25 -6.97 -11.42 35.64
CA PHE A 25 -7.15 -12.03 36.95
C PHE A 25 -7.84 -11.06 37.94
N LEU A 26 -7.37 -9.81 38.00
CA LEU A 26 -7.96 -8.79 38.87
C LEU A 26 -9.37 -8.37 38.41
N ALA A 27 -9.60 -8.22 37.10
CA ALA A 27 -10.89 -7.87 36.55
C ALA A 27 -11.94 -8.97 36.77
N GLU A 28 -11.57 -10.26 36.68
CA GLU A 28 -12.46 -11.38 37.01
C GLU A 28 -12.90 -11.34 38.47
N ARG A 29 -11.98 -11.09 39.41
CA ARG A 29 -12.32 -11.03 40.84
C ARG A 29 -13.23 -9.84 41.14
N LEU A 30 -12.95 -8.69 40.53
CA LEU A 30 -13.78 -7.49 40.67
C LEU A 30 -15.19 -7.70 40.10
N HIS A 31 -15.30 -8.33 38.92
CA HIS A 31 -16.58 -8.65 38.31
C HIS A 31 -17.37 -9.68 39.14
N ALA A 32 -16.71 -10.65 39.77
CA ALA A 32 -17.35 -11.64 40.63
C ALA A 32 -17.86 -11.06 41.97
N GLU A 33 -17.26 -10.00 42.52
CA GLU A 33 -17.76 -9.36 43.76
C GLU A 33 -18.85 -8.30 43.49
N VAL A 34 -18.76 -7.53 42.40
CA VAL A 34 -19.65 -6.39 42.13
C VAL A 34 -20.74 -6.69 41.11
N ALA A 35 -20.47 -7.55 40.11
CA ALA A 35 -21.40 -7.95 39.04
C ALA A 35 -22.11 -6.78 38.31
N SER A 36 -21.46 -5.63 38.17
CA SER A 36 -21.97 -4.45 37.45
C SER A 36 -21.59 -4.47 35.96
N GLU A 37 -22.39 -3.84 35.10
CA GLU A 37 -22.11 -3.67 33.66
C GLU A 37 -20.74 -3.02 33.42
N GLU A 38 -20.33 -2.04 34.22
CA GLU A 38 -19.00 -1.41 34.14
C GLU A 38 -17.86 -2.42 34.35
N THR A 39 -18.05 -3.37 35.27
CA THR A 39 -17.05 -4.42 35.55
C THR A 39 -17.04 -5.48 34.45
N ALA A 40 -18.19 -5.76 33.82
CA ALA A 40 -18.28 -6.60 32.64
C ALA A 40 -17.59 -5.95 31.42
N TYR A 41 -17.76 -4.64 31.22
CA TYR A 41 -17.05 -3.86 30.21
C TYR A 41 -15.53 -3.87 30.44
N LEU A 42 -15.07 -3.67 31.68
CA LEU A 42 -13.65 -3.70 32.01
C LEU A 42 -13.03 -5.09 31.78
N LEU A 43 -13.69 -6.15 32.24
CA LEU A 43 -13.25 -7.53 32.02
C LEU A 43 -13.28 -7.91 30.52
N GLY A 44 -14.34 -7.54 29.79
CA GLY A 44 -14.43 -7.70 28.34
C GLY A 44 -13.32 -6.96 27.60
N THR A 45 -12.94 -5.76 28.09
CA THR A 45 -11.80 -4.99 27.56
C THR A 45 -10.47 -5.71 27.80
N CYS A 46 -10.29 -6.34 28.96
CA CYS A 46 -9.11 -7.16 29.26
C CYS A 46 -9.01 -8.36 28.31
N TYR A 47 -10.08 -9.14 28.16
CA TYR A 47 -10.14 -10.26 27.22
C TYR A 47 -9.90 -9.83 25.78
N TYR A 48 -10.51 -8.73 25.33
CA TYR A 48 -10.33 -8.23 23.97
C TYR A 48 -8.89 -7.77 23.70
N ARG A 49 -8.27 -7.02 24.63
CA ARG A 49 -6.86 -6.60 24.51
C ARG A 49 -5.89 -7.78 24.54
N ALA A 50 -6.21 -8.86 25.26
CA ALA A 50 -5.45 -10.11 25.27
C ALA A 50 -5.69 -11.00 24.02
N GLY A 51 -6.51 -10.56 23.06
CA GLY A 51 -6.85 -11.32 21.86
C GLY A 51 -7.92 -12.42 22.05
N ARG A 52 -8.50 -12.55 23.25
CA ARG A 52 -9.54 -13.55 23.57
C ARG A 52 -10.93 -13.05 23.21
N VAL A 53 -11.13 -12.75 21.92
CA VAL A 53 -12.36 -12.10 21.39
C VAL A 53 -13.63 -12.92 21.67
N ASN A 54 -13.54 -14.26 21.66
CA ASN A 54 -14.67 -15.15 21.97
C ASN A 54 -15.16 -14.99 23.43
N GLU A 55 -14.23 -14.89 24.38
CA GLU A 55 -14.54 -14.73 25.82
C GLU A 55 -15.18 -13.35 26.07
N ALA A 56 -14.62 -12.30 25.45
CA ALA A 56 -15.19 -10.94 25.51
C ALA A 56 -16.61 -10.88 24.91
N HIS A 57 -16.83 -11.50 23.75
CA HIS A 57 -18.15 -11.51 23.09
C HIS A 57 -19.20 -12.23 23.94
N HIS A 58 -18.88 -13.44 24.44
CA HIS A 58 -19.80 -14.23 25.27
C HIS A 58 -20.14 -13.54 26.60
N LEU A 59 -19.17 -12.88 27.25
CA LEU A 59 -19.41 -12.11 28.47
C LEU A 59 -20.42 -10.98 28.23
N LEU A 60 -20.18 -10.17 27.19
CA LEU A 60 -21.00 -8.99 26.90
C LEU A 60 -22.39 -9.35 26.37
N GLN A 61 -22.53 -10.45 25.63
CA GLN A 61 -23.83 -10.93 25.13
C GLN A 61 -24.78 -11.36 26.26
N ASN A 62 -24.24 -11.86 27.38
CA ASN A 62 -25.02 -12.30 28.54
C ASN A 62 -25.31 -11.16 29.55
N THR A 63 -24.77 -9.97 29.34
CA THR A 63 -24.94 -8.81 30.23
C THR A 63 -26.05 -7.90 29.69
N SER A 64 -26.77 -7.18 30.56
CA SER A 64 -27.67 -6.10 30.12
C SER A 64 -26.84 -4.94 29.58
N LEU A 65 -27.02 -4.58 28.30
CA LEU A 65 -26.17 -3.61 27.58
C LEU A 65 -26.78 -2.20 27.58
N SER A 66 -26.72 -1.50 28.72
CA SER A 66 -27.20 -0.12 28.81
C SER A 66 -26.11 0.91 28.48
N LEU A 67 -24.83 0.61 28.74
CA LEU A 67 -23.72 1.51 28.46
C LEU A 67 -23.32 1.48 26.96
N PRO A 68 -23.13 2.66 26.32
CA PRO A 68 -22.62 2.74 24.95
C PRO A 68 -21.24 2.07 24.78
N GLN A 69 -20.39 2.12 25.80
CA GLN A 69 -19.06 1.51 25.80
C GLN A 69 -19.14 -0.02 25.67
N SER A 70 -20.06 -0.66 26.41
CA SER A 70 -20.35 -2.10 26.33
C SER A 70 -20.86 -2.49 24.95
N ARG A 71 -21.83 -1.71 24.42
CA ARG A 71 -22.41 -1.92 23.08
C ARG A 71 -21.36 -1.77 21.97
N PHE A 72 -20.50 -0.76 22.05
CA PHE A 72 -19.39 -0.55 21.12
C PHE A 72 -18.40 -1.72 21.13
N LEU A 73 -17.99 -2.17 22.32
CA LEU A 73 -17.06 -3.29 22.45
C LEU A 73 -17.67 -4.60 21.97
N LEU A 74 -18.94 -4.89 22.29
CA LEU A 74 -19.65 -6.06 21.76
C LEU A 74 -19.67 -6.02 20.23
N ALA A 75 -20.07 -4.90 19.63
CA ALA A 75 -20.10 -4.75 18.18
C ALA A 75 -18.72 -4.93 17.54
N LYS A 76 -17.66 -4.44 18.18
CA LYS A 76 -16.28 -4.64 17.73
C LYS A 76 -15.89 -6.13 17.76
N CYS A 77 -16.21 -6.85 18.84
CA CYS A 77 -16.00 -8.29 18.93
C CYS A 77 -16.80 -9.03 17.86
N SER A 78 -18.09 -8.71 17.69
CA SER A 78 -18.97 -9.32 16.67
C SER A 78 -18.43 -9.12 15.24
N ILE A 79 -17.88 -7.95 14.91
CA ILE A 79 -17.24 -7.69 13.61
C ILE A 79 -15.99 -8.59 13.42
N ASP A 80 -15.17 -8.73 14.44
CA ASP A 80 -13.94 -9.52 14.37
C ASP A 80 -14.24 -11.05 14.31
N LEU A 81 -15.36 -11.48 14.90
CA LEU A 81 -15.93 -12.83 14.75
C LEU A 81 -16.77 -13.02 13.47
N LYS A 82 -16.89 -12.00 12.62
CA LYS A 82 -17.68 -11.98 11.37
C LYS A 82 -19.21 -12.10 11.54
N SER A 83 -19.72 -11.94 12.77
CA SER A 83 -21.14 -11.84 13.12
C SER A 83 -21.70 -10.44 12.87
N TYR A 84 -21.80 -10.04 11.59
CA TYR A 84 -22.14 -8.66 11.21
C TYR A 84 -23.56 -8.22 11.59
N LYS A 85 -24.52 -9.16 11.70
CA LYS A 85 -25.90 -8.85 12.12
C LYS A 85 -25.94 -8.43 13.58
N ASP A 86 -25.24 -9.16 14.44
CA ASP A 86 -25.20 -8.89 15.89
C ASP A 86 -24.46 -7.58 16.17
N ALA A 87 -23.45 -7.25 15.35
CA ALA A 87 -22.80 -5.94 15.37
C ALA A 87 -23.75 -4.78 15.00
N GLU A 88 -24.59 -4.94 13.97
CA GLU A 88 -25.59 -3.92 13.59
C GLU A 88 -26.67 -3.76 14.68
N VAL A 89 -27.11 -4.85 15.30
CA VAL A 89 -28.09 -4.81 16.41
C VAL A 89 -27.49 -4.13 17.65
N ALA A 90 -26.24 -4.44 18.01
CA ALA A 90 -25.57 -3.83 19.16
C ALA A 90 -25.32 -2.32 18.99
N LEU A 91 -24.97 -1.87 17.77
CA LEU A 91 -24.80 -0.44 17.48
C LEU A 91 -26.15 0.28 17.35
N GLY A 92 -27.11 -0.31 16.64
CA GLY A 92 -28.37 0.32 16.27
C GLY A 92 -28.39 0.75 14.80
N SER A 93 -29.59 0.79 14.21
CA SER A 93 -29.79 0.96 12.76
C SER A 93 -30.04 2.39 12.29
N ASN A 94 -30.32 3.32 13.22
CA ASN A 94 -30.58 4.72 12.91
C ASN A 94 -29.37 5.59 13.29
N LEU A 95 -28.73 6.19 12.29
CA LEU A 95 -27.48 6.95 12.43
C LEU A 95 -27.58 8.14 13.40
N ASP A 96 -28.74 8.80 13.48
CA ASP A 96 -28.92 9.96 14.36
C ASP A 96 -29.11 9.56 15.82
N ILE A 97 -29.77 8.42 16.05
CA ILE A 97 -29.89 7.81 17.38
C ILE A 97 -28.52 7.31 17.85
N VAL A 98 -27.73 6.67 16.96
CA VAL A 98 -26.34 6.28 17.26
C VAL A 98 -25.47 7.50 17.61
N ALA A 99 -25.67 8.64 16.95
CA ALA A 99 -24.95 9.87 17.27
C ALA A 99 -25.28 10.41 18.66
N SER A 100 -26.55 10.38 19.08
CA SER A 100 -26.95 10.84 20.42
C SER A 100 -26.64 9.84 21.54
N GLU A 101 -26.84 8.54 21.33
CA GLU A 101 -26.63 7.50 22.34
C GLU A 101 -25.15 7.31 22.69
N PHE A 102 -24.25 7.34 21.71
CA PHE A 102 -22.83 7.05 21.93
C PHE A 102 -21.98 8.26 22.32
N GLY A 103 -22.52 9.48 22.24
CA GLY A 103 -21.84 10.72 22.62
C GLY A 103 -20.42 10.82 22.04
N GLU A 104 -19.40 10.90 22.90
CA GLU A 104 -17.98 10.98 22.50
C GLU A 104 -17.51 9.77 21.65
N GLN A 105 -18.13 8.60 21.80
CA GLN A 105 -17.79 7.39 21.04
C GLN A 105 -18.50 7.29 19.68
N ALA A 106 -19.49 8.16 19.41
CA ALA A 106 -20.29 8.14 18.18
C ALA A 106 -19.47 8.14 16.87
N PRO A 107 -18.36 8.91 16.72
CA PRO A 107 -17.58 8.89 15.48
C PRO A 107 -16.98 7.51 15.16
N TYR A 108 -16.58 6.77 16.20
CA TYR A 108 -16.02 5.43 16.10
C TYR A 108 -17.11 4.37 15.88
N ALA A 109 -18.23 4.50 16.60
CA ALA A 109 -19.41 3.63 16.42
C ALA A 109 -19.95 3.71 14.99
N LEU A 110 -20.12 4.92 14.44
CA LEU A 110 -20.52 5.15 13.05
C LEU A 110 -19.49 4.61 12.05
N GLN A 111 -18.19 4.68 12.35
CA GLN A 111 -17.15 4.07 11.50
C GLN A 111 -17.23 2.53 11.47
N LEU A 112 -17.53 1.88 12.60
CA LEU A 112 -17.77 0.43 12.64
C LEU A 112 -19.05 0.05 11.89
N LEU A 113 -20.14 0.80 12.09
CA LEU A 113 -21.40 0.59 11.38
C LEU A 113 -21.23 0.76 9.86
N ALA A 114 -20.45 1.75 9.42
CA ALA A 114 -20.10 1.93 8.01
C ALA A 114 -19.29 0.74 7.45
N LYS A 115 -18.38 0.14 8.24
CA LYS A 115 -17.69 -1.11 7.86
C LYS A 115 -18.70 -2.25 7.66
N VAL A 116 -19.65 -2.42 8.58
CA VAL A 116 -20.72 -3.42 8.47
C VAL A 116 -21.61 -3.17 7.24
N TYR A 117 -21.95 -1.92 6.94
CA TYR A 117 -22.71 -1.55 5.74
C TYR A 117 -21.96 -1.81 4.44
N ASN A 118 -20.64 -1.59 4.41
CA ASN A 118 -19.82 -1.96 3.25
C ASN A 118 -19.77 -3.48 3.02
N ILE A 119 -19.57 -4.27 4.08
CA ILE A 119 -19.54 -5.75 3.98
C ILE A 119 -20.92 -6.31 3.61
N THR A 120 -22.01 -5.68 4.06
CA THR A 120 -23.38 -6.04 3.69
C THR A 120 -23.89 -5.35 2.41
N GLU A 121 -22.97 -4.87 1.57
CA GLU A 121 -23.19 -4.24 0.25
C GLU A 121 -24.07 -2.96 0.23
N ARG A 122 -24.47 -2.43 1.40
CA ARG A 122 -25.31 -1.23 1.59
C ARG A 122 -24.49 0.07 1.49
N ARG A 123 -23.85 0.30 0.35
CA ARG A 123 -22.87 1.38 0.14
C ARG A 123 -23.38 2.80 0.37
N SER A 124 -24.64 3.11 0.03
CA SER A 124 -25.22 4.44 0.30
C SER A 124 -25.25 4.76 1.80
N LYS A 125 -25.77 3.83 2.62
CA LYS A 125 -25.78 3.95 4.08
C LYS A 125 -24.37 3.97 4.67
N ALA A 126 -23.43 3.23 4.08
CA ALA A 126 -22.02 3.28 4.51
C ALA A 126 -21.39 4.66 4.27
N ALA A 127 -21.68 5.30 3.13
CA ALA A 127 -21.25 6.66 2.83
C ALA A 127 -21.89 7.69 3.77
N GLU A 128 -23.20 7.59 4.05
CA GLU A 128 -23.88 8.44 5.03
C GLU A 128 -23.27 8.30 6.43
N ALA A 129 -23.03 7.06 6.89
CA ALA A 129 -22.41 6.79 8.19
C ALA A 129 -20.97 7.33 8.28
N HIS A 130 -20.16 7.21 7.23
CA HIS A 130 -18.82 7.81 7.20
C HIS A 130 -18.86 9.35 7.15
N ARG A 131 -19.82 9.96 6.45
CA ARG A 131 -20.01 11.43 6.45
C ARG A 131 -20.39 11.94 7.83
N LYS A 132 -21.32 11.28 8.53
CA LYS A 132 -21.69 11.62 9.93
C LYS A 132 -20.53 11.37 10.92
N SER A 133 -19.75 10.30 10.73
CA SER A 133 -18.51 10.05 11.49
C SER A 133 -17.52 11.23 11.37
N LEU A 134 -17.39 11.81 10.17
CA LEU A 134 -16.51 12.96 9.91
C LEU A 134 -17.08 14.30 10.42
N SER A 135 -18.39 14.54 10.33
CA SER A 135 -18.99 15.79 10.83
C SER A 135 -18.84 15.92 12.35
N LEU A 136 -18.93 14.79 13.07
CA LEU A 136 -18.69 14.71 14.51
C LEU A 136 -17.20 14.75 14.88
N ASN A 137 -16.31 14.16 14.08
CA ASN A 137 -14.87 14.20 14.31
C ASN A 137 -14.05 14.31 13.00
N PRO A 138 -13.56 15.52 12.67
CA PRO A 138 -12.73 15.77 11.48
C PRO A 138 -11.43 14.95 11.42
N PHE A 139 -10.89 14.47 12.55
CA PHE A 139 -9.64 13.71 12.60
C PHE A 139 -9.80 12.24 12.17
N MET A 140 -11.00 11.79 11.80
CA MET A 140 -11.29 10.40 11.39
C MET A 140 -10.80 10.08 9.96
N TRP A 141 -9.49 10.20 9.72
CA TRP A 141 -8.85 9.98 8.41
C TRP A 141 -9.31 8.71 7.69
N LYS A 142 -9.48 7.59 8.41
CA LYS A 142 -9.95 6.33 7.82
C LYS A 142 -11.37 6.42 7.26
N SER A 143 -12.27 7.20 7.86
CA SER A 143 -13.61 7.46 7.29
C SER A 143 -13.52 8.30 6.01
N PHE A 144 -12.65 9.31 5.99
CA PHE A 144 -12.37 10.12 4.79
C PHE A 144 -11.79 9.28 3.65
N ALA A 145 -10.73 8.51 3.92
CA ALA A 145 -10.08 7.65 2.94
C ALA A 145 -11.05 6.61 2.36
N GLN A 146 -11.94 6.03 3.17
CA GLN A 146 -12.96 5.10 2.67
C GLN A 146 -14.02 5.78 1.80
N LEU A 147 -14.48 7.00 2.11
CA LEU A 147 -15.36 7.76 1.20
C LEU A 147 -14.69 8.01 -0.15
N CYS A 148 -13.43 8.47 -0.15
CA CYS A 148 -12.66 8.67 -1.37
C CYS A 148 -12.48 7.35 -2.15
N ASN A 149 -12.23 6.22 -1.47
CA ASN A 149 -12.12 4.91 -2.09
C ASN A 149 -13.45 4.46 -2.71
N MET A 150 -14.59 4.66 -2.04
CA MET A 150 -15.93 4.37 -2.59
C MET A 150 -16.28 5.22 -3.82
N GLY A 151 -15.53 6.30 -4.11
CA GLY A 151 -15.78 7.21 -5.23
C GLY A 151 -16.75 8.35 -4.89
N GLU A 152 -17.02 8.57 -3.60
CA GLU A 152 -17.83 9.69 -3.13
C GLU A 152 -17.08 11.02 -3.32
N LYS A 153 -17.78 12.04 -3.83
CA LYS A 153 -17.23 13.38 -4.01
C LYS A 153 -17.24 14.13 -2.68
N VAL A 154 -16.17 13.98 -1.93
CA VAL A 154 -15.93 14.67 -0.66
C VAL A 154 -15.01 15.87 -0.87
N ASP A 155 -15.35 17.01 -0.28
CA ASP A 155 -14.47 18.19 -0.26
C ASP A 155 -13.64 18.23 1.04
N PRO A 156 -12.30 18.06 0.99
CA PRO A 156 -11.44 18.10 2.16
C PRO A 156 -11.53 19.43 2.90
N ASN A 157 -11.79 20.52 2.17
CA ASN A 157 -11.93 21.85 2.77
C ASN A 157 -13.13 21.95 3.70
N GLN A 158 -14.22 21.22 3.42
CA GLN A 158 -15.43 21.15 4.25
C GLN A 158 -15.29 20.13 5.38
N VAL A 159 -14.61 18.99 5.13
CA VAL A 159 -14.43 17.93 6.13
C VAL A 159 -13.49 18.34 7.25
N PHE A 160 -12.33 18.90 6.93
CA PHE A 160 -11.28 19.19 7.92
C PHE A 160 -11.43 20.62 8.50
N GLN A 161 -12.64 20.99 8.94
CA GLN A 161 -12.90 22.28 9.60
C GLN A 161 -13.09 22.11 11.11
N MET A 162 -12.80 23.17 11.88
CA MET A 162 -13.20 23.26 13.28
C MET A 162 -14.69 23.60 13.35
N ASN A 163 -15.54 22.57 13.37
CA ASN A 163 -16.98 22.76 13.58
C ASN A 163 -17.27 23.11 15.04
N THR A 164 -18.29 23.96 15.29
CA THR A 164 -18.74 24.30 16.65
C THR A 164 -19.35 23.12 17.41
N GLU A 165 -19.77 22.07 16.70
CA GLU A 165 -20.23 20.79 17.26
C GLU A 165 -19.08 19.88 17.71
N PHE A 166 -17.81 20.24 17.43
CA PHE A 166 -16.64 19.48 17.84
C PHE A 166 -16.34 19.69 19.34
N SER A 167 -17.22 19.18 20.20
CA SER A 167 -17.01 19.09 21.66
C SER A 167 -16.11 17.90 22.03
N PHE A 168 -15.13 17.56 21.20
CA PHE A 168 -14.15 16.53 21.53
C PHE A 168 -13.19 17.05 22.59
N GLY A 169 -13.39 16.63 23.85
CA GLY A 169 -12.37 16.56 24.89
C GLY A 169 -11.36 17.70 24.92
N VAL A 170 -11.79 18.95 24.71
CA VAL A 170 -10.87 20.11 24.66
C VAL A 170 -10.14 20.21 25.99
N THR A 171 -10.80 19.91 27.11
CA THR A 171 -10.17 19.75 28.43
C THR A 171 -9.00 18.76 28.43
N THR A 172 -9.09 17.62 27.75
CA THR A 172 -8.06 16.58 27.75
C THR A 172 -6.90 16.88 26.79
N LEU A 173 -7.20 17.39 25.58
CA LEU A 173 -6.16 17.83 24.64
C LEU A 173 -5.49 19.13 25.10
N VAL A 174 -6.24 20.08 25.67
CA VAL A 174 -5.65 21.29 26.29
C VAL A 174 -4.87 20.93 27.55
N ASN A 175 -5.25 19.92 28.34
CA ASN A 175 -4.39 19.47 29.44
C ASN A 175 -3.09 18.80 28.94
N LEU A 176 -3.13 18.02 27.86
CA LEU A 176 -1.91 17.47 27.24
C LEU A 176 -1.00 18.54 26.64
N VAL A 177 -1.57 19.59 26.02
CA VAL A 177 -0.79 20.72 25.47
C VAL A 177 -0.32 21.68 26.57
N SER A 178 -1.13 21.96 27.59
CA SER A 178 -0.80 22.88 28.70
C SER A 178 0.18 22.27 29.70
N ASN A 179 0.17 20.94 29.88
CA ASN A 179 1.18 20.28 30.69
C ASN A 179 2.56 20.23 30.00
N SER A 180 2.68 20.55 28.71
CA SER A 180 4.00 20.71 28.08
C SER A 180 4.82 21.88 28.63
N GLU A 181 4.16 22.85 29.30
CA GLU A 181 4.83 23.94 30.04
C GLU A 181 5.02 23.62 31.54
N ASN A 182 4.53 22.48 32.05
CA ASN A 182 4.57 22.10 33.47
C ASN A 182 5.06 20.66 33.75
N ILE A 183 5.66 19.97 32.78
CA ILE A 183 6.55 18.82 33.09
C ILE A 183 7.82 19.39 33.72
N SER A 184 7.76 19.56 35.04
CA SER A 184 8.95 19.62 35.87
C SER A 184 9.64 18.26 35.78
N PHE A 185 10.64 18.17 34.89
CA PHE A 185 11.63 17.10 34.97
C PHE A 185 12.19 17.13 36.39
N VAL A 186 11.97 16.05 37.15
CA VAL A 186 12.74 15.76 38.35
C VAL A 186 14.15 15.38 37.87
N ASN A 187 14.92 16.41 37.52
CA ASN A 187 16.33 16.28 37.19
C ASN A 187 17.03 15.81 38.46
N THR A 188 17.46 14.56 38.44
CA THR A 188 18.45 14.07 39.40
C THR A 188 19.73 14.88 39.20
N ASN A 189 20.24 15.45 40.29
CA ASN A 189 21.28 16.47 40.25
C ASN A 189 22.59 15.96 39.62
N ILE A 190 22.97 16.53 38.48
CA ILE A 190 24.36 16.62 38.04
C ILE A 190 24.69 18.13 37.95
N PRO A 191 25.64 18.65 38.74
CA PRO A 191 25.89 20.09 38.81
C PRO A 191 26.73 20.57 37.61
N ASN A 192 26.10 21.28 36.69
CA ASN A 192 26.83 22.07 35.69
C ASN A 192 27.45 23.30 36.35
N ASN A 193 28.77 23.29 36.49
CA ASN A 193 29.55 24.46 36.88
C ASN A 193 29.96 25.21 35.60
N THR A 194 29.22 26.25 35.23
CA THR A 194 29.58 27.15 34.13
C THR A 194 29.82 28.56 34.66
N ASN A 195 31.08 28.99 34.66
CA ASN A 195 31.46 30.38 34.41
C ASN A 195 32.99 30.45 34.22
N LEU A 196 33.43 30.95 33.06
CA LEU A 196 34.14 32.24 32.99
C LEU A 196 34.41 32.63 31.54
N ASN A 197 34.23 33.92 31.25
CA ASN A 197 34.56 34.54 29.97
C ASN A 197 36.04 34.93 29.88
N SER A 198 36.52 35.03 28.63
CA SER A 198 37.55 35.95 28.13
C SER A 198 38.93 35.99 28.82
N ASN A 199 39.98 35.61 28.07
CA ASN A 199 40.91 36.59 27.45
C ASN A 199 42.07 35.90 26.67
N VAL A 200 42.78 36.72 25.87
CA VAL A 200 44.13 36.51 25.29
C VAL A 200 44.22 35.79 23.92
N THR A 201 44.47 36.60 22.87
CA THR A 201 45.20 36.29 21.62
C THR A 201 46.72 36.53 21.83
N PRO A 202 47.69 36.21 20.92
CA PRO A 202 47.57 35.91 19.47
C PRO A 202 48.49 34.78 18.92
N ASN A 203 48.56 34.69 17.57
CA ASN A 203 49.55 33.96 16.73
C ASN A 203 49.41 32.42 16.66
N ASN A 204 49.63 31.71 15.54
CA ASN A 204 50.32 32.02 14.27
C ASN A 204 49.67 31.31 13.03
N VAL A 205 49.81 31.92 11.84
CA VAL A 205 50.16 31.34 10.49
C VAL A 205 49.58 29.95 10.12
N ALA A 206 48.86 29.71 9.00
CA ALA A 206 48.97 30.17 7.60
C ALA A 206 47.57 30.15 6.90
N THR A 207 47.15 31.15 6.09
CA THR A 207 47.35 31.28 4.62
C THR A 207 47.35 29.96 3.83
N ARG A 208 46.52 29.72 2.80
CA ARG A 208 46.12 30.62 1.69
C ARG A 208 44.76 30.26 1.05
N THR A 209 44.29 31.16 0.19
CA THR A 209 42.95 31.30 -0.44
C THR A 209 42.73 30.54 -1.76
N PRO A 210 41.50 30.46 -2.30
CA PRO A 210 41.14 29.64 -3.47
C PRO A 210 41.37 30.36 -4.81
N MET A 211 41.22 29.64 -5.93
CA MET A 211 41.11 30.24 -7.27
C MET A 211 40.01 29.61 -8.13
N THR A 212 39.47 30.45 -9.01
CA THR A 212 38.27 30.26 -9.83
C THR A 212 38.59 30.00 -11.30
N MET A 213 37.72 29.21 -11.95
CA MET A 213 37.30 29.28 -13.37
C MET A 213 38.34 29.23 -14.49
N SER A 214 38.16 28.26 -15.40
CA SER A 214 38.22 28.51 -16.84
C SER A 214 37.39 27.47 -17.61
N THR A 215 36.79 27.92 -18.72
CA THR A 215 35.86 27.18 -19.57
C THR A 215 36.56 26.54 -20.78
N SER A 216 36.01 25.42 -21.27
CA SER A 216 36.24 24.95 -22.64
C SER A 216 34.97 24.28 -23.18
N ILE A 217 34.60 24.60 -24.42
CA ILE A 217 33.34 24.20 -25.08
C ILE A 217 33.66 23.15 -26.19
N THR A 218 32.61 22.45 -26.65
CA THR A 218 32.51 21.55 -27.84
C THR A 218 32.69 20.05 -27.57
N PRO A 219 32.01 19.17 -28.36
CA PRO A 219 30.62 19.28 -28.78
C PRO A 219 29.81 17.99 -28.51
N GLU A 220 28.56 17.99 -28.99
CA GLU A 220 27.53 16.95 -28.89
C GLU A 220 28.00 15.48 -28.95
N THR A 221 27.41 14.65 -28.08
CA THR A 221 27.13 13.25 -28.42
C THR A 221 25.77 12.88 -27.83
N GLN A 222 24.94 12.20 -28.64
CA GLN A 222 23.53 11.99 -28.38
C GLN A 222 23.27 11.21 -27.07
N ALA A 223 22.26 11.63 -26.31
CA ALA A 223 21.78 10.85 -25.18
C ALA A 223 21.26 9.48 -25.66
N PRO A 224 21.57 8.37 -24.97
CA PRO A 224 21.13 7.05 -25.39
C PRO A 224 19.61 6.93 -25.31
N MET A 225 18.98 6.53 -26.42
CA MET A 225 17.54 6.28 -26.48
C MET A 225 17.13 5.19 -25.48
N LYS A 226 15.97 5.36 -24.85
CA LYS A 226 15.43 4.40 -23.88
C LYS A 226 15.21 3.04 -24.54
N ARG A 227 15.79 1.99 -23.95
CA ARG A 227 15.70 0.63 -24.45
C ARG A 227 14.39 -0.02 -23.95
N MET A 228 13.39 -0.13 -24.81
CA MET A 228 12.19 -0.92 -24.52
C MET A 228 12.31 -2.31 -25.15
N HIS A 229 11.90 -3.34 -24.39
CA HIS A 229 11.73 -4.69 -24.90
C HIS A 229 10.42 -4.79 -25.69
N SER A 230 10.21 -5.89 -26.44
CA SER A 230 8.99 -6.17 -27.21
C SER A 230 7.73 -5.93 -26.38
N VAL A 231 6.62 -5.55 -27.03
CA VAL A 231 5.38 -5.09 -26.34
C VAL A 231 4.09 -5.50 -27.05
N PHE A 232 4.16 -6.28 -28.13
CA PHE A 232 3.02 -6.56 -28.98
C PHE A 232 2.82 -8.05 -29.21
N SER A 233 1.55 -8.45 -29.34
CA SER A 233 1.18 -9.82 -29.71
C SER A 233 0.00 -9.82 -30.67
N GLY A 234 -0.15 -10.92 -31.41
CA GLY A 234 -1.00 -11.03 -32.59
C GLY A 234 -2.51 -10.80 -32.37
N ILE A 235 -3.20 -10.78 -33.51
CA ILE A 235 -4.66 -10.70 -33.59
C ILE A 235 -5.23 -12.05 -33.12
N ALA A 236 -6.08 -11.99 -32.07
CA ALA A 236 -6.65 -13.09 -31.28
C ALA A 236 -5.70 -13.77 -30.26
N PRO A 237 -6.23 -14.15 -29.08
CA PRO A 237 -6.84 -13.27 -28.09
C PRO A 237 -5.79 -12.75 -27.08
N VAL A 238 -5.59 -11.44 -27.04
CA VAL A 238 -4.59 -10.79 -26.17
C VAL A 238 -4.83 -11.04 -24.67
N PRO A 239 -3.81 -11.45 -23.91
CA PRO A 239 -3.62 -11.05 -22.51
C PRO A 239 -2.89 -9.67 -22.53
N PHE A 240 -3.09 -8.67 -21.67
CA PHE A 240 -3.13 -8.60 -20.21
C PHE A 240 -3.73 -7.27 -19.72
N SER A 241 -3.72 -7.03 -18.40
CA SER A 241 -4.57 -6.13 -17.61
C SER A 241 -4.37 -4.62 -17.82
N PRO A 242 -5.25 -3.75 -17.25
CA PRO A 242 -5.09 -2.32 -17.37
C PRO A 242 -4.00 -1.88 -16.39
N SER A 243 -3.05 -1.08 -16.84
CA SER A 243 -1.85 -0.75 -16.04
C SER A 243 -1.01 -1.99 -15.64
N PHE A 244 -1.25 -3.13 -16.29
CA PHE A 244 -0.53 -4.39 -16.06
C PHE A 244 -0.03 -4.93 -17.41
N GLY A 245 0.93 -4.22 -18.01
CA GLY A 245 1.56 -4.65 -19.26
C GLY A 245 2.36 -5.92 -19.02
N MET A 246 1.99 -7.01 -19.72
CA MET A 246 2.88 -8.13 -19.94
C MET A 246 2.71 -8.74 -21.33
N LEU A 247 3.77 -9.42 -21.73
CA LEU A 247 3.96 -10.12 -22.99
C LEU A 247 3.43 -11.57 -22.95
N PRO A 248 2.77 -12.04 -24.02
CA PRO A 248 2.87 -13.40 -24.52
C PRO A 248 3.99 -13.47 -25.61
N MET A 249 4.57 -14.60 -26.04
CA MET A 249 4.42 -16.02 -25.69
C MET A 249 5.64 -16.83 -26.21
N GLU A 250 5.55 -18.17 -26.16
CA GLU A 250 6.41 -19.19 -26.81
C GLU A 250 7.68 -19.73 -26.10
N GLU A 251 7.99 -20.97 -26.49
CA GLU A 251 8.97 -21.87 -25.87
C GLU A 251 10.24 -22.03 -26.71
N SER A 252 11.34 -22.34 -26.02
CA SER A 252 12.62 -22.92 -26.49
C SER A 252 13.57 -22.07 -27.36
N PRO A 253 14.87 -22.41 -27.42
CA PRO A 253 15.70 -23.07 -26.41
C PRO A 253 16.77 -22.10 -25.84
N ILE A 254 17.58 -22.60 -24.91
CA ILE A 254 18.63 -21.86 -24.20
C ILE A 254 19.64 -21.23 -25.19
N LEU A 255 19.88 -19.92 -25.07
CA LEU A 255 21.11 -19.28 -25.53
C LEU A 255 21.45 -18.06 -24.64
N TYR A 256 22.19 -18.33 -23.57
CA TYR A 256 22.80 -17.32 -22.71
C TYR A 256 23.89 -16.55 -23.47
N THR A 257 23.92 -15.22 -23.30
CA THR A 257 25.18 -14.47 -23.30
C THR A 257 25.21 -13.58 -22.04
N PRO A 258 26.06 -13.90 -21.03
CA PRO A 258 26.08 -13.13 -19.79
C PRO A 258 26.89 -11.85 -19.98
N THR A 259 26.32 -10.71 -19.57
CA THR A 259 27.14 -9.57 -19.17
C THR A 259 27.74 -9.87 -17.79
N LEU A 260 29.00 -9.48 -17.57
CA LEU A 260 29.90 -10.12 -16.60
C LEU A 260 29.64 -9.82 -15.11
N THR A 261 28.46 -9.32 -14.72
CA THR A 261 28.12 -8.96 -13.33
C THR A 261 27.16 -9.93 -12.63
N ASP A 262 26.31 -10.66 -13.35
CA ASP A 262 25.10 -11.26 -12.76
C ASP A 262 25.28 -12.73 -12.29
N SER A 263 26.45 -13.31 -12.56
CA SER A 263 26.69 -14.76 -12.43
C SER A 263 26.73 -15.31 -10.97
N ASN A 264 26.77 -14.43 -9.96
CA ASN A 264 26.66 -14.82 -8.55
C ASN A 264 25.22 -14.74 -8.03
N GLU A 265 24.41 -13.78 -8.47
CA GLU A 265 23.01 -13.63 -8.00
C GLU A 265 22.11 -14.74 -8.56
N GLN A 266 22.33 -15.15 -9.82
CA GLN A 266 21.60 -16.25 -10.45
C GLN A 266 21.76 -17.61 -9.72
N LYS A 267 22.82 -17.79 -8.90
CA LYS A 267 23.01 -18.98 -8.05
C LYS A 267 22.28 -18.90 -6.70
N ALA A 268 21.85 -17.71 -6.29
CA ALA A 268 21.08 -17.50 -5.07
C ALA A 268 19.57 -17.73 -5.29
N ILE A 269 19.04 -17.31 -6.45
CA ILE A 269 17.61 -17.40 -6.78
C ILE A 269 17.04 -18.82 -6.56
N PRO A 270 17.65 -19.93 -7.04
CA PRO A 270 17.12 -21.28 -6.78
C PRO A 270 17.09 -21.67 -5.30
N LYS A 271 18.00 -21.14 -4.47
CA LYS A 271 18.02 -21.38 -3.02
C LYS A 271 16.90 -20.62 -2.30
N ILE A 272 16.67 -19.36 -2.69
CA ILE A 272 15.58 -18.50 -2.20
C ILE A 272 14.23 -19.12 -2.55
N VAL A 273 14.04 -19.50 -3.82
CA VAL A 273 12.85 -20.19 -4.34
C VAL A 273 12.60 -21.51 -3.60
N ASN A 274 13.64 -22.30 -3.33
CA ASN A 274 13.52 -23.53 -2.53
C ASN A 274 13.20 -23.27 -1.05
N SER A 275 13.68 -22.17 -0.46
CA SER A 275 13.31 -21.75 0.91
C SER A 275 11.81 -21.45 1.01
N LEU A 276 11.28 -20.62 0.10
CA LEU A 276 9.86 -20.30 0.01
C LEU A 276 8.99 -21.56 -0.23
N ARG A 277 9.47 -22.48 -1.07
CA ARG A 277 8.82 -23.77 -1.33
C ARG A 277 8.81 -24.67 -0.08
N ALA A 278 9.90 -24.70 0.70
CA ALA A 278 9.98 -25.45 1.96
C ALA A 278 9.04 -24.86 3.03
N GLN A 279 8.94 -23.53 3.13
CA GLN A 279 7.99 -22.85 4.02
C GLN A 279 6.52 -23.17 3.64
N MET A 280 6.19 -23.26 2.35
CA MET A 280 4.87 -23.75 1.90
C MET A 280 4.64 -25.23 2.28
N GLY A 281 5.68 -26.07 2.20
CA GLY A 281 5.63 -27.48 2.61
C GLY A 281 5.28 -27.65 4.09
N GLN A 282 6.03 -26.98 4.96
CA GLN A 282 5.81 -26.99 6.43
C GLN A 282 4.38 -26.54 6.81
N LEU A 283 3.80 -25.61 6.05
CA LEU A 283 2.43 -25.14 6.26
C LEU A 283 1.35 -26.13 5.79
N LYS A 284 1.65 -27.06 4.86
CA LYS A 284 0.71 -28.14 4.51
C LYS A 284 0.57 -29.15 5.65
N ASP A 285 1.68 -29.54 6.25
CA ASP A 285 1.70 -30.55 7.33
C ASP A 285 0.96 -30.03 8.58
N ALA A 286 0.94 -28.72 8.79
CA ALA A 286 0.17 -28.06 9.86
C ALA A 286 -1.34 -27.89 9.57
N VAL A 287 -1.81 -28.10 8.32
CA VAL A 287 -3.18 -27.75 7.87
C VAL A 287 -3.96 -28.96 7.34
N PHE A 288 -3.30 -30.07 7.00
CA PHE A 288 -3.94 -31.29 6.48
C PHE A 288 -4.12 -32.43 7.50
N SER A 289 -3.98 -32.18 8.81
CA SER A 289 -4.40 -33.13 9.85
C SER A 289 -5.87 -32.90 10.26
N PRO A 290 -6.80 -33.83 10.00
CA PRO A 290 -8.14 -33.75 10.57
C PRO A 290 -8.06 -33.93 12.09
N THR A 291 -8.68 -33.02 12.84
CA THR A 291 -8.72 -33.05 14.30
C THR A 291 -9.28 -34.39 14.81
N PRO A 292 -8.51 -35.19 15.59
CA PRO A 292 -9.06 -36.40 16.20
C PRO A 292 -10.06 -36.02 17.29
N ARG A 293 -11.25 -36.66 17.27
CA ARG A 293 -12.24 -36.53 18.33
C ARG A 293 -11.62 -36.95 19.67
N CYS A 294 -11.79 -36.14 20.71
CA CYS A 294 -11.53 -36.58 22.08
C CYS A 294 -12.44 -37.76 22.43
N THR A 295 -11.84 -38.92 22.71
CA THR A 295 -12.45 -40.01 23.47
C THR A 295 -11.57 -40.31 24.66
N LEU A 296 -12.18 -40.41 25.84
CA LEU A 296 -11.49 -40.59 27.12
C LEU A 296 -10.94 -42.02 27.23
N GLY A 297 -9.63 -42.15 27.45
CA GLY A 297 -8.92 -43.40 27.71
C GLY A 297 -7.64 -43.14 28.52
N PRO A 298 -7.21 -44.05 29.41
CA PRO A 298 -6.33 -43.69 30.53
C PRO A 298 -4.85 -43.57 30.16
N ALA A 299 -4.17 -42.63 30.81
CA ALA A 299 -2.73 -42.40 30.65
C ALA A 299 -1.86 -43.47 31.36
N PRO A 300 -0.74 -43.89 30.76
CA PRO A 300 0.32 -44.59 31.48
C PRO A 300 1.67 -43.83 31.49
N ARG A 301 2.06 -43.41 32.70
CA ARG A 301 3.40 -43.49 33.34
C ARG A 301 4.69 -43.10 32.57
N ARG A 302 5.41 -42.17 33.21
CA ARG A 302 6.87 -41.94 33.09
C ARG A 302 7.71 -43.22 33.25
N SER A 303 8.77 -43.33 32.44
CA SER A 303 10.11 -43.86 32.80
C SER A 303 11.12 -43.22 31.84
N SER A 304 12.25 -42.59 32.22
CA SER A 304 13.39 -42.97 33.06
C SER A 304 14.36 -43.98 32.41
N ARG A 305 15.48 -43.44 31.88
CA ARG A 305 16.75 -44.02 31.36
C ARG A 305 17.22 -43.06 30.25
N LEU A 306 18.26 -42.24 30.34
CA LEU A 306 19.56 -42.34 31.01
C LEU A 306 20.35 -43.59 30.63
N PHE A 307 21.09 -43.49 29.52
CA PHE A 307 22.43 -44.08 29.38
C PHE A 307 23.33 -43.10 28.63
N SER A 308 24.46 -42.75 29.25
CA SER A 308 25.56 -42.04 28.60
C SER A 308 26.39 -43.00 27.77
N ASN A 309 27.06 -42.50 26.73
CA ASN A 309 28.36 -43.05 26.36
C ASN A 309 29.31 -41.91 26.00
N ASN A 310 30.53 -41.96 26.51
CA ASN A 310 31.48 -40.85 26.49
C ASN A 310 32.90 -41.39 26.30
N ASN A 311 33.66 -40.82 25.35
CA ASN A 311 35.12 -40.91 25.25
C ASN A 311 35.57 -39.98 24.09
N SER A 312 36.69 -39.26 24.17
CA SER A 312 37.79 -39.32 25.16
C SER A 312 38.69 -38.07 25.14
N SER A 313 39.36 -37.80 26.28
CA SER A 313 40.63 -37.03 26.44
C SER A 313 40.60 -35.52 26.11
N TYR A 314 41.28 -34.59 26.80
CA TYR A 314 42.17 -34.58 27.98
C TYR A 314 42.18 -33.10 28.50
N SER A 315 42.53 -32.69 29.73
CA SER A 315 42.99 -33.35 30.97
C SER A 315 42.69 -32.43 32.19
N VAL A 316 43.19 -32.72 33.40
CA VAL A 316 42.90 -31.95 34.64
C VAL A 316 44.15 -31.59 35.45
N LYS A 317 44.19 -30.37 36.01
CA LYS A 317 44.83 -30.06 37.31
C LYS A 317 44.01 -29.04 38.09
N GLU A 318 43.61 -29.40 39.30
CA GLU A 318 42.96 -28.51 40.28
C GLU A 318 44.01 -27.74 41.09
N ASN A 319 43.65 -26.56 41.63
CA ASN A 319 43.66 -26.36 43.09
C ASN A 319 42.87 -25.11 43.54
N ASN A 320 42.33 -25.14 44.75
CA ASN A 320 41.57 -24.06 45.38
C ASN A 320 42.42 -23.19 46.31
N LYS A 321 42.17 -21.86 46.34
CA LYS A 321 42.31 -21.03 47.56
C LYS A 321 41.67 -19.63 47.41
N SER A 322 40.84 -19.27 48.39
CA SER A 322 40.28 -17.92 48.67
C SER A 322 41.13 -17.23 49.77
N PRO A 323 40.78 -16.08 50.44
CA PRO A 323 39.57 -15.21 50.36
C PRO A 323 39.76 -13.66 50.58
N SER A 324 38.64 -12.92 50.54
CA SER A 324 38.19 -11.88 51.53
C SER A 324 38.30 -10.35 51.30
N ARG A 325 37.33 -9.63 51.95
CA ARG A 325 37.23 -8.19 52.35
C ARG A 325 36.73 -7.16 51.33
N LYS A 326 36.05 -6.06 51.73
CA LYS A 326 35.06 -5.74 52.81
C LYS A 326 34.54 -4.30 52.56
N PHE A 327 33.25 -4.02 52.78
CA PHE A 327 32.65 -2.67 52.68
C PHE A 327 32.98 -1.77 53.89
N VAL A 328 33.17 -0.45 53.69
CA VAL A 328 33.21 0.60 54.74
C VAL A 328 32.68 1.93 54.18
N ALA A 329 31.99 2.74 55.00
CA ALA A 329 31.50 4.09 54.69
C ALA A 329 32.06 5.17 55.66
N PRO A 330 32.17 6.45 55.25
CA PRO A 330 32.34 7.63 56.13
C PRO A 330 31.09 8.54 56.11
N LYS A 331 30.49 9.00 57.22
CA LYS A 331 30.95 9.91 58.31
C LYS A 331 31.11 11.39 57.90
N SER A 332 30.39 12.28 58.60
CA SER A 332 30.37 13.75 58.47
C SER A 332 31.02 14.48 59.67
N PRO A 333 31.65 15.64 59.41
CA PRO A 333 31.54 16.88 60.24
C PRO A 333 31.51 18.17 59.38
N SER A 334 31.26 19.41 59.83
CA SER A 334 30.63 19.99 61.05
C SER A 334 30.30 21.50 60.81
N ARG A 335 29.67 22.21 61.77
CA ARG A 335 29.31 23.65 61.71
C ARG A 335 30.50 24.61 61.95
N LYS A 336 30.42 25.86 61.45
CA LYS A 336 30.91 27.09 62.14
C LYS A 336 30.27 28.39 61.63
N ASN A 337 30.22 29.42 62.50
CA ASN A 337 29.51 30.71 62.34
C ASN A 337 30.39 31.86 61.78
N LYS A 338 29.77 32.84 61.10
CA LYS A 338 29.92 34.33 61.25
C LYS A 338 29.01 35.03 60.22
N GLN A 339 28.00 35.82 60.59
CA GLN A 339 28.00 37.23 61.08
C GLN A 339 28.41 38.32 60.07
N ARG A 340 27.47 39.27 59.84
CA ARG A 340 27.65 40.73 59.60
C ARG A 340 28.35 41.12 58.27
N THR A 341 28.11 42.27 57.63
CA THR A 341 27.36 43.52 57.93
C THR A 341 27.02 44.21 56.60
N ALA A 342 25.78 44.68 56.38
CA ALA A 342 25.36 46.09 56.44
C ALA A 342 26.10 47.12 55.56
N LYS A 343 25.37 47.75 54.61
CA LYS A 343 25.28 49.19 54.25
C LYS A 343 24.59 49.32 52.89
N ASN A 344 23.51 50.11 52.80
CA ASN A 344 23.45 51.49 52.28
C ASN A 344 23.85 51.60 50.78
N MET A 345 23.17 52.34 49.91
CA MET A 345 22.25 53.46 50.17
C MET A 345 21.43 53.86 48.92
N LYS A 346 20.23 54.41 49.15
CA LYS A 346 19.65 55.61 48.49
C LYS A 346 19.46 55.64 46.95
N THR A 347 18.20 55.63 46.48
CA THR A 347 17.33 56.80 46.13
C THR A 347 17.52 57.30 44.69
N ASN A 348 16.55 57.17 43.77
CA ASN A 348 15.25 57.89 43.62
C ASN A 348 15.36 58.87 42.40
N PRO A 349 14.29 59.54 41.90
CA PRO A 349 13.70 59.14 40.62
C PRO A 349 13.29 60.33 39.69
N VAL A 350 12.25 60.12 38.88
CA VAL A 350 11.34 61.09 38.18
C VAL A 350 11.72 61.53 36.76
N GLU A 351 10.71 61.45 35.88
CA GLU A 351 10.22 62.44 34.90
C GLU A 351 9.79 61.78 33.56
N THR A 352 8.75 62.18 32.83
CA THR A 352 7.30 62.45 33.06
C THR A 352 6.72 62.88 31.70
N ASN A 353 5.41 62.66 31.45
CA ASN A 353 4.59 63.28 30.38
C ASN A 353 4.86 62.83 28.91
N ASP A 354 3.90 62.86 27.97
CA ASP A 354 2.48 63.29 28.02
C ASP A 354 1.58 62.60 26.95
N ARG A 355 0.27 62.48 27.26
CA ARG A 355 -0.94 62.57 26.40
C ARG A 355 -1.00 62.00 24.94
N ASN A 356 -1.93 61.04 24.71
CA ASN A 356 -3.33 61.25 24.22
C ASN A 356 -3.90 60.20 23.23
N LYS A 357 -5.05 59.63 23.61
CA LYS A 357 -6.20 59.16 22.78
C LYS A 357 -5.97 58.36 21.48
N SER A 358 -6.39 57.09 21.52
CA SER A 358 -7.68 56.68 20.91
C SER A 358 -8.22 55.40 21.58
N MET A 359 -9.53 55.19 21.49
CA MET A 359 -10.27 54.18 22.23
C MET A 359 -10.46 52.92 21.38
N GLU A 360 -9.61 51.90 21.56
CA GLU A 360 -9.82 50.60 20.91
C GLU A 360 -10.89 49.79 21.64
N THR A 361 -11.90 49.37 20.89
CA THR A 361 -12.91 48.40 21.31
C THR A 361 -12.25 47.08 21.71
N VAL A 362 -12.60 46.58 22.89
CA VAL A 362 -12.22 45.25 23.37
C VAL A 362 -12.71 44.20 22.37
N THR A 363 -11.79 43.70 21.54
CA THR A 363 -11.98 42.42 20.87
C THR A 363 -11.81 41.31 21.92
N PRO A 364 -12.74 40.34 22.02
CA PRO A 364 -12.55 39.21 22.92
C PRO A 364 -11.39 38.36 22.37
N MET A 365 -10.24 38.43 23.04
CA MET A 365 -9.07 37.64 22.66
C MET A 365 -9.40 36.15 22.72
N THR A 366 -9.32 35.47 21.58
CA THR A 366 -9.48 34.01 21.49
C THR A 366 -8.20 33.31 21.96
N PRO A 367 -8.18 32.57 23.08
CA PRO A 367 -6.98 31.91 23.55
C PRO A 367 -6.80 30.56 22.83
N LYS A 368 -5.61 30.38 22.25
CA LYS A 368 -4.90 29.08 22.09
C LYS A 368 -5.70 27.90 21.49
N ASN A 369 -5.76 27.84 20.15
CA ASN A 369 -6.02 26.57 19.43
C ASN A 369 -5.16 26.40 18.14
N SER A 370 -4.02 27.10 18.07
CA SER A 370 -3.13 27.15 16.89
C SER A 370 -2.70 25.79 16.37
N ASN A 371 -2.37 24.85 17.27
CA ASN A 371 -1.75 23.58 16.92
C ASN A 371 -2.76 22.61 16.27
N GLY A 372 -4.01 22.61 16.74
CA GLY A 372 -5.09 21.82 16.13
C GLY A 372 -5.47 22.33 14.74
N VAL A 373 -5.51 23.66 14.56
CA VAL A 373 -5.75 24.28 13.26
C VAL A 373 -4.64 23.96 12.26
N ALA A 374 -3.36 23.96 12.68
CA ALA A 374 -2.23 23.57 11.84
C ALA A 374 -2.26 22.09 11.42
N LEU A 375 -2.68 21.18 12.30
CA LEU A 375 -2.86 19.77 11.93
C LEU A 375 -4.03 19.59 10.95
N LEU A 376 -5.13 20.33 11.14
CA LEU A 376 -6.26 20.31 10.21
C LEU A 376 -5.90 20.89 8.83
N SER A 377 -5.06 21.93 8.74
CA SER A 377 -4.58 22.42 7.44
C SER A 377 -3.72 21.37 6.72
N LEU A 378 -2.82 20.67 7.43
CA LEU A 378 -2.08 19.55 6.85
C LEU A 378 -3.02 18.41 6.40
N LEU A 379 -4.07 18.09 7.15
CA LEU A 379 -5.07 17.09 6.76
C LEU A 379 -5.89 17.53 5.52
N LYS A 380 -6.10 18.82 5.29
CA LYS A 380 -6.67 19.33 4.03
C LYS A 380 -5.74 19.07 2.85
N GLU A 381 -4.48 19.48 2.94
CA GLU A 381 -3.47 19.28 1.88
C GLU A 381 -3.32 17.79 1.52
N LEU A 382 -3.11 16.94 2.52
CA LEU A 382 -3.04 15.48 2.34
C LEU A 382 -4.37 14.90 1.84
N GLY A 383 -5.50 15.46 2.26
CA GLY A 383 -6.85 15.08 1.83
C GLY A 383 -7.11 15.42 0.37
N GLU A 384 -6.66 16.56 -0.13
CA GLU A 384 -6.77 16.95 -1.53
C GLU A 384 -5.88 16.10 -2.45
N ALA A 385 -4.66 15.82 -2.02
CA ALA A 385 -3.75 14.91 -2.70
C ALA A 385 -4.31 13.48 -2.75
N TYR A 386 -4.80 12.95 -1.61
CA TYR A 386 -5.41 11.62 -1.54
C TYR A 386 -6.73 11.53 -2.33
N LYS A 387 -7.58 12.56 -2.31
CA LYS A 387 -8.80 12.65 -3.14
C LYS A 387 -8.45 12.55 -4.63
N SER A 388 -7.42 13.27 -5.08
CA SER A 388 -6.96 13.24 -6.48
C SER A 388 -6.38 11.87 -6.85
N LEU A 389 -5.61 11.24 -5.96
CA LEU A 389 -5.08 9.88 -6.14
C LEU A 389 -6.20 8.83 -6.21
N ALA A 390 -7.15 8.88 -5.27
CA ALA A 390 -8.32 8.02 -5.27
C ALA A 390 -9.20 8.29 -6.51
N GLY A 391 -9.22 9.50 -7.04
CA GLY A 391 -9.84 9.86 -8.32
C GLY A 391 -9.12 9.33 -9.57
N LEU A 392 -7.93 8.75 -9.42
CA LEU A 392 -7.02 8.33 -10.50
C LEU A 392 -6.65 9.51 -11.45
N ASP A 393 -6.48 10.70 -10.85
CA ASP A 393 -5.77 11.85 -11.42
C ASP A 393 -4.36 11.93 -10.81
N CYS A 394 -3.53 10.97 -11.20
CA CYS A 394 -2.23 10.74 -10.59
C CYS A 394 -1.22 11.86 -10.90
N LYS A 395 -1.34 12.54 -12.05
CA LYS A 395 -0.47 13.68 -12.42
C LYS A 395 -0.69 14.87 -11.48
N ASN A 396 -1.93 15.13 -11.08
CA ASN A 396 -2.27 16.16 -10.11
C ASN A 396 -1.91 15.73 -8.69
N ALA A 397 -2.23 14.48 -8.31
CA ALA A 397 -1.90 13.93 -7.01
C ALA A 397 -0.39 14.01 -6.68
N ILE A 398 0.49 13.70 -7.63
CA ILE A 398 1.95 13.81 -7.42
C ILE A 398 2.38 15.24 -7.11
N LYS A 399 1.82 16.25 -7.81
CA LYS A 399 2.12 17.67 -7.54
C LYS A 399 1.65 18.06 -6.14
N LEU A 400 0.39 17.78 -5.82
CA LEU A 400 -0.19 18.09 -4.52
C LEU A 400 0.58 17.42 -3.37
N PHE A 401 1.06 16.18 -3.54
CA PHE A 401 1.93 15.53 -2.54
C PHE A 401 3.34 16.13 -2.46
N GLN A 402 3.88 16.71 -3.53
CA GLN A 402 5.18 17.42 -3.54
C GLN A 402 5.09 18.81 -2.89
N ASP A 403 3.92 19.46 -2.93
CA ASP A 403 3.67 20.76 -2.31
C ASP A 403 3.51 20.67 -0.77
N VAL A 404 3.28 19.46 -0.22
CA VAL A 404 3.19 19.18 1.22
C VAL A 404 4.51 19.53 1.94
N PRO A 405 4.46 20.07 3.18
CA PRO A 405 5.65 20.39 3.98
C PRO A 405 6.72 19.29 4.00
N SER A 406 7.99 19.67 3.77
CA SER A 406 9.11 18.76 3.54
C SER A 406 9.31 17.65 4.59
N LYS A 407 9.02 17.93 5.86
CA LYS A 407 9.05 16.92 6.94
C LYS A 407 8.05 15.78 6.73
N GLN A 408 6.90 16.08 6.12
CA GLN A 408 5.83 15.12 5.83
C GLN A 408 6.03 14.46 4.47
N LEU A 409 6.69 15.12 3.49
CA LEU A 409 7.09 14.50 2.22
C LEU A 409 8.03 13.30 2.40
N VAL A 410 8.86 13.29 3.45
CA VAL A 410 9.73 12.16 3.82
C VAL A 410 8.95 11.04 4.56
N SER A 411 7.70 11.27 4.96
CA SER A 411 6.87 10.25 5.62
C SER A 411 6.67 9.05 4.70
N PRO A 412 6.88 7.80 5.17
CA PRO A 412 6.74 6.61 4.34
C PRO A 412 5.33 6.44 3.79
N TRP A 413 4.31 6.97 4.47
CA TRP A 413 2.93 6.96 3.97
C TRP A 413 2.77 7.87 2.73
N VAL A 414 3.26 9.10 2.77
CA VAL A 414 3.23 10.04 1.63
C VAL A 414 4.05 9.47 0.46
N GLN A 415 5.24 8.94 0.73
CA GLN A 415 6.06 8.28 -0.29
C GLN A 415 5.35 7.05 -0.90
N THR A 416 4.62 6.26 -0.10
CA THR A 416 3.80 5.14 -0.60
C THR A 416 2.70 5.65 -1.56
N MET A 417 2.05 6.77 -1.23
CA MET A 417 1.02 7.37 -2.09
C MET A 417 1.60 7.94 -3.40
N ILE A 418 2.77 8.59 -3.35
CA ILE A 418 3.48 9.05 -4.55
C ILE A 418 3.92 7.86 -5.43
N ALA A 419 4.49 6.82 -4.83
CA ALA A 419 4.89 5.61 -5.54
C ALA A 419 3.69 4.90 -6.20
N ARG A 420 2.55 4.84 -5.50
CA ARG A 420 1.27 4.37 -6.08
C ARG A 420 0.85 5.25 -7.26
N ALA A 421 0.92 6.57 -7.15
CA ALA A 421 0.58 7.47 -8.25
C ALA A 421 1.46 7.24 -9.50
N HIS A 422 2.77 7.01 -9.32
CA HIS A 422 3.68 6.63 -10.41
C HIS A 422 3.35 5.25 -11.00
N TYR A 423 2.99 4.26 -10.18
CA TYR A 423 2.55 2.94 -10.63
C TYR A 423 1.29 3.02 -11.52
N GLU A 424 0.28 3.78 -11.10
CA GLU A 424 -0.95 3.99 -11.90
C GLU A 424 -0.68 4.78 -13.21
N LEU A 425 0.42 5.54 -13.28
CA LEU A 425 0.93 6.18 -14.51
C LEU A 425 1.85 5.27 -15.35
N ALA A 426 1.95 3.98 -15.03
CA ALA A 426 2.88 3.01 -15.63
C ALA A 426 4.38 3.41 -15.54
N GLN A 427 4.75 4.30 -14.62
CA GLN A 427 6.13 4.75 -14.37
C GLN A 427 6.80 3.82 -13.35
N TYR A 428 6.83 2.52 -13.64
CA TYR A 428 7.27 1.47 -12.72
C TYR A 428 8.68 1.68 -12.16
N GLU A 429 9.62 2.21 -12.97
CA GLU A 429 10.99 2.48 -12.55
C GLU A 429 11.06 3.55 -11.44
N ALA A 430 10.26 4.63 -11.57
CA ALA A 430 10.17 5.68 -10.56
C ALA A 430 9.50 5.16 -9.28
N ALA A 431 8.41 4.40 -9.41
CA ALA A 431 7.73 3.78 -8.28
C ALA A 431 8.66 2.80 -7.53
N ALA A 432 9.34 1.91 -8.26
CA ALA A 432 10.26 0.92 -7.70
C ALA A 432 11.45 1.56 -6.97
N LYS A 433 11.96 2.70 -7.46
CA LYS A 433 13.01 3.47 -6.77
C LYS A 433 12.50 4.02 -5.43
N ILE A 434 11.33 4.67 -5.42
CA ILE A 434 10.73 5.19 -4.18
C ILE A 434 10.48 4.07 -3.18
N PHE A 435 9.93 2.93 -3.61
CA PHE A 435 9.72 1.78 -2.72
C PHE A 435 11.04 1.19 -2.19
N ALA A 436 12.09 1.11 -3.01
CA ALA A 436 13.41 0.68 -2.53
C ALA A 436 13.98 1.65 -1.48
N ASP A 437 13.75 2.96 -1.62
CA ASP A 437 14.18 3.95 -0.64
C ASP A 437 13.32 3.93 0.64
N ILE A 438 12.01 3.67 0.55
CA ILE A 438 11.13 3.38 1.71
C ILE A 438 11.67 2.16 2.47
N ARG A 439 12.03 1.06 1.79
CA ARG A 439 12.53 -0.16 2.45
C ARG A 439 13.86 0.05 3.17
N LYS A 440 14.77 0.87 2.63
CA LYS A 440 16.03 1.23 3.31
C LYS A 440 15.79 1.99 4.62
N GLN A 441 14.78 2.84 4.65
CA GLN A 441 14.44 3.65 5.83
C GLN A 441 13.56 2.88 6.83
N TYR A 442 12.66 2.02 6.34
CA TYR A 442 11.66 1.32 7.14
C TYR A 442 11.55 -0.18 6.72
N PRO A 443 12.54 -1.03 7.06
CA PRO A 443 12.56 -2.43 6.61
C PRO A 443 11.33 -3.25 7.01
N CYS A 444 10.73 -2.95 8.18
CA CYS A 444 9.60 -3.69 8.73
C CYS A 444 8.21 -3.25 8.19
N ARG A 445 8.15 -2.35 7.19
CA ARG A 445 6.89 -1.86 6.63
C ARG A 445 6.37 -2.80 5.53
N THR A 446 5.15 -3.33 5.70
CA THR A 446 4.48 -4.17 4.68
C THR A 446 3.49 -3.40 3.80
N GLU A 447 2.92 -2.29 4.29
CA GLU A 447 1.95 -1.47 3.54
C GLU A 447 2.54 -0.92 2.22
N GLY A 448 1.88 -1.22 1.09
CA GLY A 448 2.30 -0.83 -0.26
C GLY A 448 3.29 -1.78 -0.93
N MET A 449 3.74 -2.84 -0.25
CA MET A 449 4.70 -3.80 -0.81
C MET A 449 4.06 -4.75 -1.85
N ASP A 450 2.73 -4.83 -1.88
CA ASP A 450 1.94 -5.46 -2.94
C ASP A 450 2.17 -4.73 -4.27
N ILE A 451 1.98 -3.40 -4.29
CA ILE A 451 2.25 -2.54 -5.45
C ILE A 451 3.73 -2.62 -5.84
N TYR A 452 4.64 -2.62 -4.85
CA TYR A 452 6.08 -2.78 -5.13
C TYR A 452 6.42 -4.12 -5.79
N SER A 453 5.88 -5.23 -5.29
CA SER A 453 6.12 -6.55 -5.90
C SER A 453 5.64 -6.60 -7.35
N THR A 454 4.52 -5.94 -7.64
CA THR A 454 3.98 -5.80 -9.00
C THR A 454 4.86 -4.89 -9.87
N CYS A 455 5.42 -3.80 -9.33
CA CYS A 455 6.39 -2.97 -10.06
C CYS A 455 7.64 -3.78 -10.44
N LEU A 456 8.18 -4.60 -9.52
CA LEU A 456 9.32 -5.48 -9.80
C LEU A 456 8.98 -6.56 -10.83
N TRP A 457 7.76 -7.08 -10.82
CA TRP A 457 7.24 -8.01 -11.82
C TRP A 457 7.17 -7.34 -13.21
N HIS A 458 6.65 -6.12 -13.34
CA HIS A 458 6.67 -5.38 -14.62
C HIS A 458 8.08 -5.07 -15.11
N LEU A 459 9.00 -4.75 -14.21
CA LEU A 459 10.41 -4.50 -14.54
C LEU A 459 11.21 -5.81 -14.75
N GLN A 460 10.57 -6.98 -14.65
CA GLN A 460 11.18 -8.31 -14.79
C GLN A 460 12.40 -8.53 -13.85
N ARG A 461 12.36 -7.96 -12.65
CA ARG A 461 13.48 -7.99 -11.68
C ARG A 461 13.39 -9.19 -10.74
N GLU A 462 13.66 -10.38 -11.27
CA GLU A 462 13.59 -11.66 -10.55
C GLU A 462 14.34 -11.66 -9.20
N ALA A 463 15.61 -11.24 -9.20
CA ALA A 463 16.43 -11.22 -7.99
C ALA A 463 15.81 -10.35 -6.87
N GLN A 464 15.46 -9.10 -7.19
CA GLN A 464 14.84 -8.15 -6.23
C GLN A 464 13.48 -8.63 -5.73
N LEU A 465 12.66 -9.21 -6.61
CA LEU A 465 11.34 -9.73 -6.25
C LEU A 465 11.44 -10.99 -5.36
N SER A 466 12.42 -11.86 -5.62
CA SER A 466 12.65 -13.05 -4.80
C SER A 466 13.09 -12.68 -3.38
N ALA A 467 14.05 -11.76 -3.23
CA ALA A 467 14.49 -11.24 -1.94
C ALA A 467 13.33 -10.56 -1.18
N LEU A 468 12.59 -9.66 -1.84
CA LEU A 468 11.40 -9.01 -1.27
C LEU A 468 10.41 -10.04 -0.72
N SER A 469 10.10 -11.09 -1.49
CA SER A 469 9.13 -12.09 -1.09
C SER A 469 9.59 -12.92 0.12
N GLN A 470 10.87 -13.28 0.20
CA GLN A 470 11.43 -13.98 1.35
C GLN A 470 11.40 -13.09 2.61
N GLU A 471 11.89 -11.85 2.51
CA GLU A 471 11.91 -10.90 3.62
C GLU A 471 10.51 -10.63 4.19
N LEU A 472 9.49 -10.51 3.34
CA LEU A 472 8.10 -10.29 3.79
C LEU A 472 7.49 -11.52 4.47
N VAL A 473 7.74 -12.73 3.96
CA VAL A 473 7.22 -13.97 4.57
C VAL A 473 7.95 -14.30 5.89
N GLU A 474 9.23 -13.97 6.00
CA GLU A 474 9.98 -14.06 7.26
C GLU A 474 9.50 -13.04 8.30
N LEU A 475 9.21 -11.80 7.87
CA LEU A 475 8.70 -10.73 8.72
C LEU A 475 7.28 -11.01 9.25
N ASN A 476 6.34 -11.35 8.36
CA ASN A 476 4.95 -11.60 8.76
C ASN A 476 4.22 -12.62 7.87
N ARG A 477 4.05 -13.84 8.39
CA ARG A 477 3.28 -14.93 7.74
C ARG A 477 1.76 -14.75 7.78
N THR A 478 1.24 -13.84 8.61
CA THR A 478 -0.21 -13.57 8.73
C THR A 478 -0.66 -12.36 7.91
N ASP A 479 0.25 -11.70 7.20
CA ASP A 479 -0.09 -10.62 6.26
C ASP A 479 -0.36 -11.20 4.87
N PRO A 480 -1.52 -10.93 4.22
CA PRO A 480 -1.75 -11.37 2.85
C PRO A 480 -0.72 -10.80 1.87
N ILE A 481 -0.17 -9.60 2.10
CA ILE A 481 0.78 -8.92 1.20
C ILE A 481 2.04 -9.75 0.97
N ALA A 482 2.55 -10.42 2.01
CA ALA A 482 3.73 -11.29 1.91
C ALA A 482 3.51 -12.44 0.90
N TRP A 483 2.32 -13.03 0.93
CA TRP A 483 1.93 -14.12 0.02
C TRP A 483 1.60 -13.63 -1.40
N LEU A 484 1.15 -12.38 -1.56
CA LEU A 484 1.03 -11.74 -2.88
C LEU A 484 2.41 -11.51 -3.52
N ALA A 485 3.38 -11.00 -2.76
CA ALA A 485 4.74 -10.82 -3.25
C ALA A 485 5.40 -12.15 -3.64
N ALA A 486 5.20 -13.21 -2.85
CA ALA A 486 5.61 -14.56 -3.21
C ALA A 486 4.90 -15.07 -4.48
N GLY A 487 3.58 -14.91 -4.58
CA GLY A 487 2.81 -15.27 -5.77
C GLY A 487 3.34 -14.59 -7.04
N ASN A 488 3.60 -13.28 -6.98
CA ASN A 488 4.20 -12.51 -8.07
C ASN A 488 5.61 -13.04 -8.41
N CYS A 489 6.44 -13.39 -7.43
CA CYS A 489 7.76 -13.98 -7.68
C CYS A 489 7.66 -15.27 -8.51
N PHE A 490 6.80 -16.21 -8.10
CA PHE A 490 6.63 -17.48 -8.81
C PHE A 490 5.91 -17.34 -10.17
N SER A 491 5.01 -16.35 -10.30
CA SER A 491 4.40 -15.96 -11.57
C SER A 491 5.46 -15.50 -12.58
N LEU A 492 6.40 -14.66 -12.15
CA LEU A 492 7.52 -14.18 -12.99
C LEU A 492 8.39 -15.34 -13.49
N HIS A 493 8.68 -16.32 -12.61
CA HIS A 493 9.40 -17.55 -12.94
C HIS A 493 8.59 -18.55 -13.80
N LYS A 494 7.35 -18.19 -14.20
CA LYS A 494 6.42 -19.02 -14.98
C LYS A 494 5.96 -20.31 -14.25
N GLU A 495 6.23 -20.46 -12.96
CA GLU A 495 5.77 -21.58 -12.12
C GLU A 495 4.30 -21.40 -11.66
N ARG A 496 3.39 -21.27 -12.62
CA ARG A 496 1.97 -20.89 -12.43
C ARG A 496 1.26 -21.66 -11.31
N GLU A 497 1.47 -22.97 -11.21
CA GLU A 497 0.89 -23.79 -10.15
C GLU A 497 1.28 -23.36 -8.72
N THR A 498 2.52 -22.90 -8.54
CA THR A 498 3.00 -22.47 -7.22
C THR A 498 2.52 -21.05 -6.92
N ALA A 499 2.53 -20.16 -7.92
CA ALA A 499 1.90 -18.84 -7.83
C ALA A 499 0.43 -18.95 -7.39
N LEU A 500 -0.36 -19.81 -8.04
CA LEU A 500 -1.75 -20.10 -7.66
C LEU A 500 -1.89 -20.60 -6.21
N LYS A 501 -0.94 -21.39 -5.68
CA LYS A 501 -0.94 -21.85 -4.27
C LYS A 501 -0.71 -20.68 -3.31
N PHE A 502 0.19 -19.75 -3.63
CA PHE A 502 0.45 -18.56 -2.82
C PHE A 502 -0.68 -17.51 -2.89
N PHE A 503 -1.25 -17.23 -4.06
CA PHE A 503 -2.42 -16.35 -4.17
C PHE A 503 -3.65 -16.90 -3.46
N LYS A 504 -3.90 -18.23 -3.52
CA LYS A 504 -4.92 -18.88 -2.69
C LYS A 504 -4.64 -18.72 -1.21
N ARG A 505 -3.36 -18.75 -0.77
CA ARG A 505 -3.00 -18.53 0.63
C ARG A 505 -3.26 -17.10 1.08
N ALA A 506 -2.98 -16.10 0.24
CA ALA A 506 -3.32 -14.70 0.53
C ALA A 506 -4.83 -14.53 0.75
N VAL A 507 -5.66 -15.07 -0.15
CA VAL A 507 -7.13 -15.05 -0.05
C VAL A 507 -7.68 -15.82 1.17
N GLN A 508 -6.99 -16.90 1.61
CA GLN A 508 -7.37 -17.61 2.85
C GLN A 508 -7.12 -16.78 4.11
N ILE A 509 -6.06 -15.96 4.10
CA ILE A 509 -5.66 -15.13 5.24
C ILE A 509 -6.56 -13.90 5.33
N ASP A 510 -6.74 -13.19 4.22
CA ASP A 510 -7.68 -12.08 4.10
C ASP A 510 -8.64 -12.29 2.93
N PRO A 511 -9.85 -12.84 3.20
CA PRO A 511 -10.90 -12.97 2.20
C PRO A 511 -11.40 -11.63 1.63
N ASP A 512 -11.21 -10.52 2.36
CA ASP A 512 -11.69 -9.18 1.99
C ASP A 512 -10.65 -8.41 1.14
N ALA A 513 -9.50 -9.02 0.81
CA ALA A 513 -8.45 -8.42 -0.01
C ALA A 513 -8.78 -8.49 -1.52
N SER A 514 -9.52 -7.50 -2.05
CA SER A 514 -9.90 -7.45 -3.48
C SER A 514 -8.73 -7.60 -4.47
N TYR A 515 -7.55 -7.04 -4.15
CA TYR A 515 -6.36 -7.16 -5.00
C TYR A 515 -5.82 -8.61 -5.08
N ALA A 516 -5.94 -9.39 -4.00
CA ALA A 516 -5.54 -10.79 -3.97
C ALA A 516 -6.41 -11.65 -4.92
N HIS A 517 -7.72 -11.41 -4.92
CA HIS A 517 -8.66 -12.06 -5.85
C HIS A 517 -8.41 -11.65 -7.31
N ALA A 518 -8.00 -10.40 -7.55
CA ALA A 518 -7.63 -9.93 -8.90
C ALA A 518 -6.37 -10.63 -9.43
N LEU A 519 -5.29 -10.71 -8.64
CA LEU A 519 -4.07 -11.43 -9.03
C LEU A 519 -4.34 -12.94 -9.23
N LEU A 520 -5.12 -13.56 -8.35
CA LEU A 520 -5.58 -14.95 -8.51
C LEU A 520 -6.37 -15.15 -9.82
N GLY A 521 -7.26 -14.21 -10.16
CA GLY A 521 -8.00 -14.22 -11.42
C GLY A 521 -7.11 -14.06 -12.65
N HIS A 522 -6.04 -13.27 -12.56
CA HIS A 522 -5.05 -13.14 -13.63
C HIS A 522 -4.30 -14.46 -13.86
N GLU A 523 -3.78 -15.11 -12.81
CA GLU A 523 -3.10 -16.41 -12.96
C GLU A 523 -4.03 -17.48 -13.54
N TYR A 524 -5.29 -17.55 -13.11
CA TYR A 524 -6.27 -18.46 -13.73
C TYR A 524 -6.52 -18.14 -15.21
N ALA A 525 -6.56 -16.86 -15.58
CA ALA A 525 -6.69 -16.47 -16.98
C ALA A 525 -5.44 -16.83 -17.79
N VAL A 526 -4.24 -16.83 -17.21
CA VAL A 526 -3.02 -17.31 -17.88
C VAL A 526 -2.99 -18.84 -17.98
N ALA A 527 -3.52 -19.55 -16.99
CA ALA A 527 -3.69 -20.99 -16.99
C ALA A 527 -4.92 -21.47 -17.82
N GLU A 528 -5.54 -20.58 -18.60
CA GLU A 528 -6.71 -20.83 -19.45
C GLU A 528 -7.97 -21.32 -18.71
N GLU A 529 -7.97 -21.30 -17.37
CA GLU A 529 -9.10 -21.68 -16.51
C GLU A 529 -10.15 -20.55 -16.42
N THR A 530 -10.76 -20.21 -17.57
CA THR A 530 -11.59 -18.99 -17.73
C THR A 530 -12.73 -18.84 -16.72
N ASP A 531 -13.41 -19.93 -16.33
CA ASP A 531 -14.51 -19.86 -15.37
C ASP A 531 -14.04 -19.53 -13.94
N LYS A 532 -12.91 -20.09 -13.52
CA LYS A 532 -12.28 -19.79 -12.22
C LYS A 532 -11.71 -18.37 -12.21
N ALA A 533 -11.18 -17.90 -13.33
CA ALA A 533 -10.78 -16.51 -13.52
C ALA A 533 -11.96 -15.56 -13.35
N LEU A 534 -13.08 -15.80 -14.05
CA LEU A 534 -14.31 -15.01 -13.92
C LEU A 534 -14.89 -15.04 -12.51
N ALA A 535 -14.87 -16.17 -11.80
CA ALA A 535 -15.29 -16.26 -10.41
C ALA A 535 -14.41 -15.39 -9.48
N SER A 536 -13.08 -15.44 -9.68
CA SER A 536 -12.12 -14.67 -8.88
C SER A 536 -12.22 -13.16 -9.15
N PHE A 537 -12.43 -12.73 -10.40
CA PHE A 537 -12.67 -11.31 -10.68
C PHE A 537 -14.06 -10.83 -10.20
N ARG A 538 -15.09 -11.69 -10.22
CA ARG A 538 -16.42 -11.34 -9.68
C ARG A 538 -16.39 -11.13 -8.17
N THR A 539 -15.64 -11.95 -7.43
CA THR A 539 -15.42 -11.75 -5.98
C THR A 539 -14.58 -10.50 -5.70
N ALA A 540 -13.54 -10.23 -6.49
CA ALA A 540 -12.80 -8.96 -6.39
C ALA A 540 -13.72 -7.73 -6.56
N VAL A 541 -14.67 -7.78 -7.51
CA VAL A 541 -15.65 -6.71 -7.79
C VAL A 541 -16.77 -6.62 -6.74
N SER A 542 -17.21 -7.73 -6.12
CA SER A 542 -18.21 -7.67 -5.04
C SER A 542 -17.64 -7.01 -3.79
N ILE A 543 -16.38 -7.32 -3.46
CA ILE A 543 -15.61 -6.69 -2.38
C ILE A 543 -15.39 -5.20 -2.69
N ASP A 544 -14.70 -4.89 -3.79
CA ASP A 544 -14.46 -3.51 -4.25
C ASP A 544 -14.93 -3.31 -5.70
N PRO A 545 -16.12 -2.69 -5.91
CA PRO A 545 -16.64 -2.40 -7.24
C PRO A 545 -15.86 -1.30 -7.96
N ARG A 546 -14.93 -0.63 -7.28
CA ARG A 546 -14.03 0.37 -7.84
C ARG A 546 -12.64 -0.19 -8.15
N ASN A 547 -12.42 -1.49 -7.96
CA ASN A 547 -11.26 -2.20 -8.50
C ASN A 547 -11.37 -2.30 -10.03
N TYR A 548 -10.78 -1.33 -10.73
CA TYR A 548 -10.79 -1.28 -12.20
C TYR A 548 -9.99 -2.42 -12.85
N VAL A 549 -8.99 -2.96 -12.15
CA VAL A 549 -8.17 -4.10 -12.59
C VAL A 549 -9.04 -5.35 -12.72
N ALA A 550 -9.89 -5.61 -11.73
CA ALA A 550 -10.83 -6.73 -11.77
C ALA A 550 -11.90 -6.59 -12.88
N TRP A 551 -12.47 -5.39 -13.07
CA TRP A 551 -13.41 -5.13 -14.18
C TRP A 551 -12.80 -5.40 -15.55
N PHE A 552 -11.55 -5.00 -15.75
CA PHE A 552 -10.85 -5.29 -16.99
C PHE A 552 -10.46 -6.76 -17.09
N GLY A 553 -10.07 -7.42 -16.00
CA GLY A 553 -9.83 -8.87 -16.00
C GLY A 553 -11.02 -9.66 -16.53
N ILE A 554 -12.24 -9.30 -16.09
CA ILE A 554 -13.50 -9.81 -16.67
C ILE A 554 -13.60 -9.51 -18.17
N ALA A 555 -13.31 -8.28 -18.57
CA ALA A 555 -13.35 -7.87 -19.97
C ALA A 555 -12.34 -8.62 -20.85
N THR A 556 -11.13 -8.90 -20.35
CA THR A 556 -10.09 -9.67 -21.04
C THR A 556 -10.56 -11.10 -21.24
N VAL A 557 -11.10 -11.75 -20.20
CA VAL A 557 -11.59 -13.13 -20.34
C VAL A 557 -12.75 -13.20 -21.34
N TYR A 558 -13.68 -12.24 -21.35
CA TYR A 558 -14.71 -12.18 -22.39
C TYR A 558 -14.16 -11.85 -23.79
N ALA A 559 -13.12 -11.03 -23.91
CA ALA A 559 -12.44 -10.80 -25.20
C ALA A 559 -11.78 -12.10 -25.71
N ARG A 560 -11.21 -12.93 -24.81
CA ARG A 560 -10.64 -14.24 -25.17
C ARG A 560 -11.70 -15.26 -25.59
N GLN A 561 -12.91 -15.15 -25.07
CA GLN A 561 -14.09 -15.91 -25.53
C GLN A 561 -14.75 -15.30 -26.79
N GLU A 562 -14.13 -14.29 -27.43
CA GLU A 562 -14.68 -13.52 -28.56
C GLU A 562 -16.03 -12.81 -28.28
N ARG A 563 -16.39 -12.66 -27.01
CA ARG A 563 -17.63 -12.02 -26.55
C ARG A 563 -17.45 -10.50 -26.44
N TRP A 564 -17.00 -9.90 -27.56
CA TRP A 564 -16.61 -8.50 -27.67
C TRP A 564 -17.69 -7.52 -27.17
N LYS A 565 -18.97 -7.82 -27.37
CA LYS A 565 -20.10 -7.00 -26.85
C LYS A 565 -20.10 -6.89 -25.32
N GLN A 566 -19.78 -7.97 -24.62
CA GLN A 566 -19.71 -7.98 -23.15
C GLN A 566 -18.40 -7.37 -22.67
N SER A 567 -17.29 -7.66 -23.36
CA SER A 567 -16.00 -7.01 -23.11
C SER A 567 -16.13 -5.47 -23.18
N GLU A 568 -16.76 -4.91 -24.21
CA GLU A 568 -16.98 -3.46 -24.35
C GLU A 568 -17.67 -2.85 -23.12
N VAL A 569 -18.70 -3.51 -22.57
CA VAL A 569 -19.42 -3.04 -21.37
C VAL A 569 -18.51 -3.01 -20.15
N HIS A 570 -17.71 -4.05 -19.93
CA HIS A 570 -16.80 -4.14 -18.79
C HIS A 570 -15.59 -3.20 -18.91
N ILE A 571 -15.01 -3.00 -20.10
CA ILE A 571 -13.97 -1.98 -20.32
C ILE A 571 -14.54 -0.58 -20.08
N ARG A 572 -15.76 -0.29 -20.56
CA ARG A 572 -16.42 1.00 -20.28
C ARG A 572 -16.63 1.21 -18.78
N ARG A 573 -16.96 0.18 -18.01
CA ARG A 573 -17.03 0.26 -16.54
C ARG A 573 -15.67 0.58 -15.92
N ALA A 574 -14.59 -0.09 -16.33
CA ALA A 574 -13.24 0.24 -15.89
C ALA A 574 -12.84 1.69 -16.24
N LEU A 575 -13.20 2.19 -17.43
CA LEU A 575 -12.98 3.58 -17.84
C LEU A 575 -13.80 4.62 -17.06
N THR A 576 -14.98 4.27 -16.54
CA THR A 576 -15.71 5.18 -15.61
C THR A 576 -14.99 5.34 -14.27
N ILE A 577 -14.12 4.39 -13.91
CA ILE A 577 -13.31 4.44 -12.68
C ILE A 577 -11.98 5.13 -12.94
N HIS A 578 -11.28 4.74 -14.00
CA HIS A 578 -9.99 5.30 -14.41
C HIS A 578 -10.08 5.99 -15.78
N PRO A 579 -10.59 7.24 -15.84
CA PRO A 579 -10.88 7.91 -17.11
C PRO A 579 -9.63 8.30 -17.92
N HIS A 580 -8.48 8.46 -17.26
CA HIS A 580 -7.23 8.91 -17.85
C HIS A 580 -6.31 7.79 -18.37
N SER A 581 -6.66 6.51 -18.19
CA SER A 581 -5.83 5.40 -18.65
C SER A 581 -5.83 5.28 -20.18
N GLY A 582 -4.64 5.41 -20.78
CA GLY A 582 -4.42 5.16 -22.22
C GLY A 582 -4.65 3.69 -22.58
N VAL A 583 -4.13 2.76 -21.76
CA VAL A 583 -4.28 1.30 -21.94
C VAL A 583 -5.74 0.87 -21.99
N LEU A 584 -6.55 1.28 -20.99
CA LEU A 584 -7.99 0.96 -20.98
C LEU A 584 -8.72 1.48 -22.22
N ARG A 585 -8.38 2.70 -22.66
CA ARG A 585 -9.03 3.32 -23.82
C ARG A 585 -8.60 2.68 -25.13
N CYS A 586 -7.34 2.26 -25.25
CA CYS A 586 -6.87 1.47 -26.38
C CYS A 586 -7.63 0.15 -26.51
N GLN A 587 -7.79 -0.58 -25.39
CA GLN A 587 -8.51 -1.85 -25.36
C GLN A 587 -10.01 -1.69 -25.66
N LEU A 588 -10.62 -0.55 -25.27
CA LEU A 588 -11.98 -0.20 -25.74
C LEU A 588 -12.01 -0.03 -27.27
N GLY A 589 -11.01 0.65 -27.84
CA GLY A 589 -10.87 0.79 -29.29
C GLY A 589 -10.71 -0.55 -30.01
N LEU A 590 -9.92 -1.47 -29.45
CA LEU A 590 -9.78 -2.84 -29.97
C LEU A 590 -11.10 -3.61 -29.93
N ALA A 591 -11.83 -3.58 -28.80
CA ALA A 591 -13.15 -4.22 -28.68
C ALA A 591 -14.19 -3.61 -29.64
N GLN A 592 -14.15 -2.30 -29.88
CA GLN A 592 -14.99 -1.63 -30.88
C GLN A 592 -14.61 -2.00 -32.31
N ALA A 593 -13.31 -2.18 -32.59
CA ALA A 593 -12.83 -2.65 -33.88
C ALA A 593 -13.32 -4.08 -34.15
N ALA A 594 -13.24 -4.99 -33.18
CA ALA A 594 -13.76 -6.36 -33.30
C ALA A 594 -15.30 -6.45 -33.41
N LEU A 595 -16.02 -5.34 -33.17
CA LEU A 595 -17.46 -5.19 -33.39
C LEU A 595 -17.79 -4.41 -34.69
N ASP A 596 -16.81 -4.25 -35.57
CA ASP A 596 -16.86 -3.51 -36.84
C ASP A 596 -17.32 -2.05 -36.73
N LYS A 597 -17.17 -1.45 -35.54
CA LYS A 597 -17.41 -0.02 -35.28
C LYS A 597 -16.15 0.80 -35.58
N THR A 598 -15.60 0.67 -36.80
CA THR A 598 -14.28 1.22 -37.20
C THR A 598 -14.09 2.69 -36.84
N ASP A 599 -15.04 3.55 -37.16
CA ASP A 599 -14.90 5.01 -36.95
C ASP A 599 -14.87 5.37 -35.46
N ARG A 600 -15.66 4.66 -34.65
CA ARG A 600 -15.65 4.81 -33.18
C ARG A 600 -14.36 4.27 -32.57
N ALA A 601 -13.83 3.17 -33.11
CA ALA A 601 -12.55 2.60 -32.70
C ALA A 601 -11.41 3.58 -32.97
N LEU A 602 -11.33 4.17 -34.17
CA LEU A 602 -10.33 5.17 -34.53
C LEU A 602 -10.39 6.41 -33.62
N ALA A 603 -11.57 7.03 -33.47
CA ALA A 603 -11.75 8.18 -32.57
C ALA A 603 -11.44 7.86 -31.09
N THR A 604 -11.59 6.60 -30.68
CA THR A 604 -11.23 6.14 -29.32
C THR A 604 -9.71 5.92 -29.19
N LEU A 605 -9.06 5.37 -30.22
CA LEU A 605 -7.61 5.13 -30.27
C LEU A 605 -6.82 6.44 -30.40
N GLU A 606 -7.28 7.40 -31.20
CA GLU A 606 -6.72 8.76 -31.26
C GLU A 606 -6.68 9.43 -29.89
N ARG A 607 -7.79 9.34 -29.12
CA ARG A 607 -7.85 9.82 -27.74
C ARG A 607 -6.94 9.03 -26.80
N ALA A 608 -6.70 7.74 -27.04
CA ALA A 608 -5.76 6.95 -26.25
C ALA A 608 -4.31 7.42 -26.47
N VAL A 609 -3.90 7.62 -27.74
CA VAL A 609 -2.58 8.15 -28.12
C VAL A 609 -2.36 9.58 -27.62
N ALA A 610 -3.42 10.41 -27.57
CA ALA A 610 -3.34 11.77 -27.02
C ALA A 610 -3.19 11.81 -25.49
N LEU A 611 -3.66 10.81 -24.76
CA LEU A 611 -3.50 10.70 -23.29
C LEU A 611 -2.12 10.14 -22.90
N ASP A 612 -1.62 9.20 -23.69
CA ASP A 612 -0.42 8.41 -23.42
C ASP A 612 0.45 8.32 -24.69
N THR A 613 1.33 9.33 -24.83
CA THR A 613 2.16 9.53 -26.03
C THR A 613 3.35 8.60 -26.12
N GLU A 614 3.78 8.00 -25.01
CA GLU A 614 4.92 7.07 -24.98
C GLU A 614 4.48 5.63 -25.30
N ASN A 615 3.19 5.31 -25.11
CA ASN A 615 2.69 3.95 -25.20
C ASN A 615 2.63 3.43 -26.65
N PRO A 616 3.42 2.39 -26.97
CA PRO A 616 3.51 1.88 -28.33
C PRO A 616 2.29 1.00 -28.67
N LEU A 617 1.70 0.29 -27.69
CA LEU A 617 0.52 -0.57 -27.85
C LEU A 617 -0.66 0.18 -28.48
N CYS A 618 -0.91 1.41 -28.01
CA CYS A 618 -1.95 2.31 -28.51
C CYS A 618 -1.82 2.61 -30.01
N ARG A 619 -0.61 2.94 -30.48
CA ARG A 619 -0.38 3.31 -31.90
C ARG A 619 -0.45 2.11 -32.83
N PHE A 620 0.00 0.93 -32.42
CA PHE A 620 -0.06 -0.27 -33.27
C PHE A 620 -1.50 -0.71 -33.52
N HIS A 621 -2.32 -0.74 -32.47
CA HIS A 621 -3.74 -1.02 -32.64
C HIS A 621 -4.42 0.06 -33.51
N ARG A 622 -4.01 1.34 -33.40
CA ARG A 622 -4.46 2.39 -34.34
C ARG A 622 -4.04 2.10 -35.78
N ALA A 623 -2.78 1.82 -36.05
CA ALA A 623 -2.27 1.47 -37.38
C ALA A 623 -2.98 0.24 -37.96
N SER A 624 -3.23 -0.80 -37.16
CA SER A 624 -3.96 -2.01 -37.58
C SER A 624 -5.42 -1.71 -37.93
N VAL A 625 -6.09 -0.81 -37.21
CA VAL A 625 -7.47 -0.39 -37.51
C VAL A 625 -7.51 0.54 -38.72
N LEU A 626 -6.54 1.47 -38.87
CA LEU A 626 -6.38 2.34 -40.04
C LEU A 626 -6.17 1.54 -41.32
N LEU A 627 -5.34 0.49 -41.29
CA LEU A 627 -5.13 -0.42 -42.41
C LEU A 627 -6.43 -1.11 -42.84
N ARG A 628 -7.23 -1.60 -41.87
CA ARG A 628 -8.54 -2.22 -42.15
C ARG A 628 -9.59 -1.20 -42.64
N ALA A 629 -9.48 0.06 -42.21
CA ALA A 629 -10.31 1.16 -42.68
C ALA A 629 -9.85 1.76 -44.03
N GLY A 630 -8.85 1.17 -44.70
CA GLY A 630 -8.39 1.65 -46.01
C GLY A 630 -7.57 2.95 -45.98
N ARG A 631 -6.97 3.31 -44.84
CA ARG A 631 -6.12 4.51 -44.65
C ARG A 631 -4.64 4.12 -44.45
N PRO A 632 -3.96 3.52 -45.45
CA PRO A 632 -2.61 2.98 -45.28
C PRO A 632 -1.54 4.06 -45.06
N GLN A 633 -1.72 5.28 -45.58
CA GLN A 633 -0.75 6.37 -45.42
C GLN A 633 -0.62 6.81 -43.95
N GLU A 634 -1.73 6.89 -43.22
CA GLU A 634 -1.73 7.24 -41.81
C GLU A 634 -1.20 6.09 -40.94
N ALA A 635 -1.52 4.84 -41.30
CA ALA A 635 -0.94 3.66 -40.67
C ALA A 635 0.59 3.64 -40.81
N LEU A 636 1.13 4.06 -41.96
CA LEU A 636 2.56 4.16 -42.24
C LEU A 636 3.24 5.22 -41.34
N THR A 637 2.61 6.37 -41.08
CA THR A 637 3.16 7.38 -40.14
C THR A 637 3.24 6.85 -38.71
N ASP A 638 2.20 6.14 -38.23
CA ASP A 638 2.20 5.50 -36.92
C ASP A 638 3.28 4.41 -36.80
N LEU A 639 3.45 3.61 -37.85
CA LEU A 639 4.41 2.51 -37.87
C LEU A 639 5.87 2.98 -37.96
N HIS A 640 6.16 4.09 -38.64
CA HIS A 640 7.49 4.70 -38.59
C HIS A 640 7.83 5.18 -37.17
N TYR A 641 6.91 5.88 -36.50
CA TYR A 641 7.10 6.26 -35.11
C TYR A 641 7.30 5.04 -34.18
N LEU A 642 6.57 3.94 -34.43
CA LEU A 642 6.76 2.69 -33.68
C LEU A 642 8.10 2.00 -33.96
N LYS A 643 8.62 2.10 -35.18
CA LYS A 643 9.96 1.61 -35.53
C LYS A 643 11.05 2.33 -34.72
N ASP A 644 10.88 3.63 -34.46
CA ASP A 644 11.83 4.42 -33.70
C ASP A 644 11.79 4.09 -32.18
N ILE A 645 10.61 3.84 -31.61
CA ILE A 645 10.47 3.44 -30.19
C ILE A 645 10.82 1.97 -29.95
N ALA A 646 10.33 1.07 -30.81
CA ALA A 646 10.40 -0.37 -30.63
C ALA A 646 11.06 -1.06 -31.85
N PRO A 647 12.33 -0.76 -32.17
CA PRO A 647 13.01 -1.22 -33.39
C PRO A 647 13.24 -2.73 -33.47
N ARG A 648 13.01 -3.47 -32.38
CA ARG A 648 13.13 -4.93 -32.28
C ARG A 648 11.79 -5.66 -32.32
N GLU A 649 10.68 -4.94 -32.48
CA GLU A 649 9.36 -5.55 -32.50
C GLU A 649 9.03 -6.14 -33.87
N SER A 650 8.92 -7.46 -33.94
CA SER A 650 8.65 -8.15 -35.21
C SER A 650 7.28 -7.78 -35.80
N LEU A 651 6.25 -7.64 -34.96
CA LEU A 651 4.89 -7.33 -35.43
C LEU A 651 4.77 -5.95 -36.09
N VAL A 652 5.60 -4.98 -35.72
CA VAL A 652 5.65 -3.66 -36.36
C VAL A 652 6.15 -3.78 -37.80
N TYR A 653 7.19 -4.59 -38.05
CA TYR A 653 7.68 -4.85 -39.41
C TYR A 653 6.71 -5.68 -40.24
N TYR A 654 6.05 -6.68 -39.64
CA TYR A 654 4.98 -7.43 -40.29
C TYR A 654 3.82 -6.53 -40.73
N LEU A 655 3.41 -5.58 -39.88
CA LEU A 655 2.34 -4.64 -40.20
C LEU A 655 2.78 -3.60 -41.24
N LEU A 656 4.05 -3.15 -41.22
CA LEU A 656 4.66 -2.36 -42.30
C LEU A 656 4.65 -3.12 -43.64
N GLY A 657 4.99 -4.41 -43.64
CA GLY A 657 4.92 -5.26 -44.82
C GLY A 657 3.50 -5.32 -45.39
N LYS A 658 2.49 -5.52 -44.53
CA LYS A 658 1.07 -5.47 -44.94
C LYS A 658 0.64 -4.10 -45.49
N VAL A 659 1.09 -3.00 -44.89
CA VAL A 659 0.80 -1.63 -45.38
C VAL A 659 1.45 -1.39 -46.75
N HIS A 660 2.73 -1.73 -46.93
CA HIS A 660 3.41 -1.59 -48.21
C HIS A 660 2.82 -2.47 -49.31
N ASN A 661 2.37 -3.69 -48.98
CA ASN A 661 1.65 -4.55 -49.92
C ASN A 661 0.34 -3.89 -50.38
N LYS A 662 -0.44 -3.28 -49.46
CA LYS A 662 -1.65 -2.51 -49.81
C LYS A 662 -1.38 -1.22 -50.59
N LEU A 663 -0.15 -0.70 -50.57
CA LEU A 663 0.29 0.45 -51.36
C LEU A 663 0.89 0.06 -52.73
N GLY A 664 1.02 -1.24 -53.04
CA GLY A 664 1.67 -1.72 -54.27
C GLY A 664 3.21 -1.78 -54.22
N ASN A 665 3.83 -1.41 -53.10
CA ASN A 665 5.28 -1.40 -52.92
C ASN A 665 5.81 -2.81 -52.56
N THR A 666 5.65 -3.76 -53.47
CA THR A 666 5.96 -5.19 -53.28
C THR A 666 7.39 -5.45 -52.78
N HIS A 667 8.38 -4.74 -53.33
CA HIS A 667 9.78 -4.85 -52.92
C HIS A 667 10.03 -4.43 -51.45
N LEU A 668 9.42 -3.32 -50.99
CA LEU A 668 9.49 -2.90 -49.58
C LEU A 668 8.69 -3.85 -48.68
N ALA A 669 7.57 -4.38 -49.15
CA ALA A 669 6.77 -5.34 -48.40
C ALA A 669 7.57 -6.62 -48.10
N LEU A 670 8.24 -7.20 -49.11
CA LEU A 670 9.11 -8.36 -48.95
C LEU A 670 10.28 -8.10 -47.99
N MET A 671 10.94 -6.94 -48.10
CA MET A 671 12.02 -6.53 -47.18
C MET A 671 11.54 -6.48 -45.72
N HIS A 672 10.37 -5.88 -45.46
CA HIS A 672 9.81 -5.80 -44.11
C HIS A 672 9.29 -7.14 -43.59
N PHE A 673 8.77 -8.03 -44.44
CA PHE A 673 8.44 -9.40 -44.03
C PHE A 673 9.69 -10.22 -43.67
N SER A 674 10.81 -10.05 -44.40
CA SER A 674 12.09 -10.67 -44.02
C SER A 674 12.55 -10.21 -42.64
N TRP A 675 12.53 -8.90 -42.36
CA TRP A 675 12.92 -8.40 -41.03
C TRP A 675 11.98 -8.88 -39.91
N ALA A 676 10.71 -9.11 -40.21
CA ALA A 676 9.78 -9.73 -39.25
C ALA A 676 10.21 -11.19 -38.94
N THR A 677 10.50 -12.00 -39.97
CA THR A 677 11.02 -13.38 -39.75
C THR A 677 12.36 -13.41 -39.05
N ASP A 678 13.26 -12.45 -39.33
CA ASP A 678 14.59 -12.39 -38.73
C ASP A 678 14.53 -12.04 -37.23
N LEU A 679 13.52 -11.25 -36.81
CA LEU A 679 13.31 -10.84 -35.42
C LEU A 679 12.54 -11.88 -34.60
N ASP A 680 11.58 -12.57 -35.20
CA ASP A 680 10.86 -13.69 -34.57
C ASP A 680 10.55 -14.79 -35.60
N PRO A 681 11.46 -15.77 -35.76
CA PRO A 681 11.30 -16.87 -36.71
C PRO A 681 10.13 -17.82 -36.40
N LYS A 682 9.58 -17.80 -35.18
CA LYS A 682 8.55 -18.74 -34.74
C LYS A 682 7.16 -18.11 -34.81
N GLY A 683 6.95 -16.98 -34.15
CA GLY A 683 5.64 -16.33 -34.09
C GLY A 683 5.19 -15.75 -35.43
N THR A 684 6.09 -15.18 -36.24
CA THR A 684 5.69 -14.60 -37.54
C THR A 684 5.56 -15.59 -38.69
N GLY A 685 6.13 -16.79 -38.58
CA GLY A 685 6.05 -17.84 -39.60
C GLY A 685 4.61 -18.31 -39.88
N GLY A 686 3.71 -18.22 -38.89
CA GLY A 686 2.27 -18.42 -39.08
C GLY A 686 1.60 -17.24 -39.78
N HIS A 687 1.81 -16.03 -39.26
CA HIS A 687 1.17 -14.81 -39.74
C HIS A 687 1.55 -14.42 -41.18
N ILE A 688 2.76 -14.74 -41.65
CA ILE A 688 3.19 -14.41 -43.02
C ILE A 688 2.47 -15.27 -44.05
N LYS A 689 2.09 -16.51 -43.73
CA LYS A 689 1.26 -17.36 -44.62
C LYS A 689 -0.15 -16.79 -44.85
N GLU A 690 -0.70 -16.06 -43.89
CA GLU A 690 -1.99 -15.35 -44.04
C GLU A 690 -1.84 -13.99 -44.76
N GLY A 691 -0.66 -13.37 -44.67
CA GLY A 691 -0.35 -12.11 -45.36
C GLY A 691 0.04 -12.30 -46.83
N PHE A 692 0.52 -13.50 -47.18
CA PHE A 692 1.01 -13.89 -48.49
C PHE A 692 0.08 -14.92 -49.12
N ASP A 693 -1.01 -14.44 -49.71
CA ASP A 693 -1.88 -15.23 -50.58
C ASP A 693 -1.59 -14.85 -52.05
N PRO A 694 -0.68 -15.58 -52.75
CA PRO A 694 -0.32 -15.26 -54.13
C PRO A 694 -1.50 -15.43 -55.11
N SER A 695 -2.59 -16.10 -54.72
CA SER A 695 -3.80 -16.22 -55.54
C SER A 695 -4.62 -14.92 -55.64
N LYS A 696 -4.29 -13.90 -54.84
CA LYS A 696 -4.93 -12.56 -54.87
C LYS A 696 -4.13 -11.51 -55.62
N GLN A 697 -3.09 -11.89 -56.35
CA GLN A 697 -2.55 -11.09 -57.44
C GLN A 697 -3.46 -11.22 -58.67
N GLU A 698 -4.68 -10.64 -58.60
CA GLU A 698 -5.40 -10.29 -59.83
C GLU A 698 -4.59 -9.18 -60.51
N ASP A 699 -3.89 -9.52 -61.59
CA ASP A 699 -3.19 -8.55 -62.43
C ASP A 699 -4.21 -7.53 -62.99
N PRO A 700 -4.01 -6.21 -62.79
CA PRO A 700 -4.93 -5.20 -63.32
C PRO A 700 -5.08 -5.20 -64.85
N SER A 701 -4.20 -5.91 -65.57
CA SER A 701 -4.20 -6.03 -67.03
C SER A 701 -5.23 -7.00 -67.61
N GLU A 702 -5.86 -7.87 -66.83
CA GLU A 702 -6.83 -8.85 -67.37
C GLU A 702 -8.30 -8.37 -67.37
N ARG A 703 -8.59 -7.13 -66.91
CA ARG A 703 -9.94 -6.54 -66.97
C ARG A 703 -10.24 -5.75 -68.26
N SER A 704 -9.40 -5.87 -69.28
CA SER A 704 -9.62 -5.28 -70.60
C SER A 704 -9.23 -6.25 -71.71
N SER A 705 -10.15 -7.16 -72.05
CA SER A 705 -10.15 -8.02 -73.24
C SER A 705 -11.59 -8.37 -73.61
#